data_AF-A0A660QKB6-F1
#
_entry.id   AF-A0A660QKB6-F1
#
_cell.length_a   1.000
_cell.length_b   1.000
_cell.length_c   1.000
_cell.angle_alpha   90.00
_cell.angle_beta   90.00
_cell.angle_gamma   90.00
#
_symmetry.space_group_name_H-M   'P 1'
#
loop_
_entity.id
_entity.type
_entity.pdbx_description
1 polymer ?
#
loop_
_entity_poly.entity_id
_entity_poly.type
_entity_poly.pdbx_seq_one_letter_code
_entity_poly.pdbx_strand_id
1 'polypeptide(L)'
;MKKVPIILCISLVFSLGTSVEAAAWDDGAAADHNWSSPANWAEDALPANGGVADIVTSQSAAPNNPVLQAVDLVPASGYLTHVIVGSGSTPAFVDPKLEINGGELNVEWLNISWDAPPNVTSSVEMTDGIIDLTHGAGHFALGISGGTYGANAGPAYFTQSGGTVSTKVAIFGWGNSYAEANLLGGEFDILDAMHLWPTGRLNIAGGTLKLHGSFSPQAGCIINITQGAFIVDGDAVTQVAGWVSSGIIIANNGTGLVVYDYNATNPGKTTITSSGQTIAHWRFEGGVDGEEHAGDQDDWYTDLSGNGNHLSSWREGSRPMATTERPFDPVPLTGEANTLALYYDRSDDLGTFGGPKILNSASFNNGWTVEATFKLEKRHDWQGIVGKDGKPNSGQPFQAFCFKTYPDGTLELDYTDSNLDRHIIVTSANYIGLNTWYSVAATYNAATKTARLYVKAEGDAGYAEIGSVTDAYGVSLGQEDRVWTVGRAMWDGGAANFFDGQIDEVRISSVALAPAAFINRNGASNGDVEGDGMADAWEATHGVSDPAADADADGMDNFTEYVLGGNPNVDDAAALAPTAEFVDGGDTWEYVYSRRLDAATRGLVYDLYWKTNLVVGSDWAAAGGVWETGTGAFNAEAEAVT
;
A
#
# COMPACT_ATOMS: atom_id res chain seq x y z
N MET A 1 -51.93 73.50 -35.16
CA MET A 1 -51.39 72.33 -34.43
C MET A 1 -49.91 72.56 -34.18
N LYS A 2 -49.51 72.71 -32.91
CA LYS A 2 -48.10 72.72 -32.51
C LYS A 2 -47.55 71.29 -32.60
N LYS A 3 -46.44 71.08 -33.32
CA LYS A 3 -45.66 69.83 -33.27
C LYS A 3 -44.29 70.17 -32.69
N VAL A 4 -43.94 69.51 -31.60
CA VAL A 4 -42.66 69.60 -30.89
C VAL A 4 -41.74 68.51 -31.46
N PRO A 5 -40.53 68.82 -31.95
CA PRO A 5 -39.54 67.80 -32.22
C PRO A 5 -38.87 67.38 -30.91
N ILE A 6 -38.97 66.09 -30.58
CA ILE A 6 -38.22 65.44 -29.51
C ILE A 6 -36.85 65.09 -30.09
N ILE A 7 -35.77 65.66 -29.53
CA ILE A 7 -34.40 65.22 -29.78
C ILE A 7 -34.14 64.04 -28.85
N LEU A 8 -33.97 62.85 -29.43
CA LEU A 8 -33.52 61.66 -28.72
C LEU A 8 -31.98 61.62 -28.79
N CYS A 9 -31.31 61.99 -27.69
CA CYS A 9 -29.89 61.72 -27.51
C CYS A 9 -29.72 60.24 -27.15
N ILE A 10 -29.19 59.44 -28.09
CA ILE A 10 -28.65 58.12 -27.79
C ILE A 10 -27.16 58.32 -27.50
N SER A 11 -26.78 58.24 -26.22
CA SER A 11 -25.39 58.09 -25.82
C SER A 11 -24.98 56.65 -26.08
N LEU A 12 -24.31 56.39 -27.20
CA LEU A 12 -23.53 55.16 -27.38
C LEU A 12 -22.31 55.25 -26.47
N VAL A 13 -22.41 54.67 -25.28
CA VAL A 13 -21.24 54.34 -24.46
C VAL A 13 -20.60 53.11 -25.11
N PHE A 14 -19.53 53.32 -25.89
CA PHE A 14 -18.59 52.23 -26.15
C PHE A 14 -17.91 51.90 -24.83
N SER A 15 -18.38 50.87 -24.12
CA SER A 15 -17.47 50.15 -23.24
C SER A 15 -16.54 49.37 -24.16
N LEU A 16 -15.33 49.88 -24.38
CA LEU A 16 -14.21 49.03 -24.75
C LEU A 16 -13.95 48.15 -23.52
N GLY A 17 -14.75 47.10 -23.37
CA GLY A 17 -14.30 45.93 -22.65
C GLY A 17 -13.21 45.34 -23.53
N THR A 18 -11.96 45.52 -23.14
CA THR A 18 -10.90 44.65 -23.64
C THR A 18 -11.31 43.24 -23.23
N SER A 19 -11.81 42.45 -24.18
CA SER A 19 -11.68 41.00 -24.06
C SER A 19 -10.18 40.77 -23.92
N VAL A 20 -9.75 40.29 -22.76
CA VAL A 20 -8.38 39.81 -22.62
C VAL A 20 -8.36 38.52 -23.44
N GLU A 21 -7.84 38.59 -24.66
CA GLU A 21 -7.60 37.39 -25.46
C GLU A 21 -6.60 36.52 -24.70
N ALA A 22 -6.84 35.22 -24.68
CA ALA A 22 -5.94 34.27 -24.01
C ALA A 22 -4.62 34.26 -24.78
N ALA A 23 -3.51 34.48 -24.06
CA ALA A 23 -2.19 34.29 -24.62
C ALA A 23 -1.99 32.78 -24.79
N ALA A 24 -1.95 32.33 -26.04
CA ALA A 24 -1.77 30.93 -26.38
C ALA A 24 -0.28 30.59 -26.47
N TRP A 25 0.14 29.49 -25.87
CA TRP A 25 1.51 28.99 -26.02
C TRP A 25 1.75 28.50 -27.45
N ASP A 26 2.83 28.95 -28.08
CA ASP A 26 3.23 28.51 -29.42
C ASP A 26 4.71 28.11 -29.54
N ASP A 27 5.50 28.25 -28.47
CA ASP A 27 6.94 27.96 -28.37
C ASP A 27 7.86 28.74 -29.35
N GLY A 28 7.26 29.61 -30.16
CA GLY A 28 7.99 30.51 -31.04
C GLY A 28 8.89 29.83 -32.06
N ALA A 29 9.73 30.64 -32.72
CA ALA A 29 10.72 30.15 -33.68
C ALA A 29 12.02 29.65 -33.02
N ALA A 30 12.31 30.09 -31.79
CA ALA A 30 13.53 29.74 -31.06
C ALA A 30 13.41 28.37 -30.36
N ALA A 31 12.19 27.97 -30.00
CA ALA A 31 11.89 26.71 -29.31
C ALA A 31 12.75 26.49 -28.05
N ASP A 32 12.87 27.54 -27.22
CA ASP A 32 13.66 27.49 -25.98
C ASP A 32 12.85 27.03 -24.75
N HIS A 33 11.54 26.86 -24.92
CA HIS A 33 10.56 26.33 -23.95
C HIS A 33 10.37 27.22 -22.71
N ASN A 34 11.07 28.35 -22.61
CA ASN A 34 11.03 29.18 -21.42
C ASN A 34 9.73 29.98 -21.35
N TRP A 35 8.99 29.88 -20.25
CA TRP A 35 7.77 30.68 -20.04
C TRP A 35 8.05 32.18 -20.19
N SER A 36 9.19 32.63 -19.68
CA SER A 36 9.61 34.04 -19.64
C SER A 36 9.98 34.63 -21.01
N SER A 37 10.07 33.83 -22.07
CA SER A 37 10.41 34.30 -23.42
C SER A 37 9.14 34.77 -24.14
N PRO A 38 8.96 36.09 -24.40
CA PRO A 38 7.74 36.60 -25.04
C PRO A 38 7.48 35.97 -26.41
N ALA A 39 8.54 35.62 -27.15
CA ALA A 39 8.47 35.00 -28.46
C ALA A 39 7.86 33.57 -28.46
N ASN A 40 7.65 32.96 -27.30
CA ASN A 40 7.01 31.64 -27.18
C ASN A 40 5.50 31.70 -26.95
N TRP A 41 4.95 32.91 -26.95
CA TRP A 41 3.53 33.18 -26.81
C TRP A 41 3.02 33.79 -28.09
N ALA A 42 1.81 33.40 -28.48
CA ALA A 42 1.09 34.05 -29.56
C ALA A 42 1.07 35.57 -29.34
N GLU A 43 1.32 36.31 -30.42
CA GLU A 43 1.51 37.78 -30.42
C GLU A 43 2.86 38.26 -29.82
N ASP A 44 3.81 37.37 -29.59
CA ASP A 44 5.16 37.66 -29.06
C ASP A 44 5.12 38.41 -27.71
N ALA A 45 4.13 38.11 -26.86
CA ALA A 45 3.86 38.83 -25.62
C ALA A 45 3.54 37.90 -24.44
N LEU A 46 4.17 38.16 -23.29
CA LEU A 46 3.89 37.41 -22.06
C LEU A 46 2.46 37.64 -21.55
N PRO A 47 1.82 36.63 -20.94
CA PRO A 47 0.57 36.81 -20.21
C PRO A 47 0.69 37.90 -19.14
N ALA A 48 -0.13 38.94 -19.25
CA ALA A 48 -0.11 40.08 -18.33
C ALA A 48 -0.98 39.85 -17.09
N ASN A 49 -0.83 40.70 -16.07
CA ASN A 49 -1.71 40.71 -14.89
C ASN A 49 -3.20 40.75 -15.28
N GLY A 50 -4.01 39.87 -14.67
CA GLY A 50 -5.42 39.70 -15.01
C GLY A 50 -5.66 38.93 -16.31
N GLY A 51 -4.61 38.44 -16.97
CA GLY A 51 -4.68 37.70 -18.23
C GLY A 51 -5.02 36.22 -18.07
N VAL A 52 -5.09 35.54 -19.21
CA VAL A 52 -5.28 34.09 -19.32
C VAL A 52 -4.10 33.54 -20.12
N ALA A 53 -3.48 32.48 -19.61
CA ALA A 53 -2.49 31.68 -20.34
C ALA A 53 -3.13 30.35 -20.75
N ASP A 54 -3.15 30.05 -22.04
CA ASP A 54 -3.70 28.80 -22.57
C ASP A 54 -2.60 27.95 -23.21
N ILE A 55 -2.38 26.76 -22.66
CA ILE A 55 -1.34 25.82 -23.05
C ILE A 55 -2.04 24.70 -23.82
N VAL A 56 -2.16 24.91 -25.12
CA VAL A 56 -2.77 24.00 -26.09
C VAL A 56 -1.80 23.79 -27.25
N THR A 57 -1.16 22.62 -27.29
CA THR A 57 -0.09 22.29 -28.24
C THR A 57 -0.65 21.75 -29.56
N SER A 58 -0.18 22.30 -30.70
CA SER A 58 -0.62 21.86 -32.03
C SER A 58 0.13 20.62 -32.55
N GLN A 59 -0.54 19.78 -33.35
CA GLN A 59 -0.02 18.51 -33.90
C GLN A 59 1.20 18.63 -34.83
N SER A 60 1.53 19.84 -35.30
CA SER A 60 2.56 20.06 -36.34
C SER A 60 3.92 20.52 -35.82
N ALA A 61 4.03 20.86 -34.53
CA ALA A 61 5.29 21.21 -33.88
C ALA A 61 5.64 20.09 -32.89
N ALA A 62 6.92 19.71 -32.79
CA ALA A 62 7.37 18.81 -31.73
C ALA A 62 6.89 19.36 -30.36
N PRO A 63 6.43 18.54 -29.42
CA PRO A 63 5.77 18.99 -28.19
C PRO A 63 6.77 19.67 -27.27
N ASN A 64 6.86 20.99 -27.40
CA ASN A 64 7.76 21.83 -26.64
C ASN A 64 6.92 22.59 -25.62
N ASN A 65 6.74 21.96 -24.47
CA ASN A 65 5.87 22.44 -23.42
C ASN A 65 6.56 23.55 -22.61
N PRO A 66 5.81 24.54 -22.11
CA PRO A 66 6.38 25.62 -21.32
C PRO A 66 7.05 25.12 -20.03
N VAL A 67 8.18 25.77 -19.70
CA VAL A 67 8.98 25.52 -18.50
C VAL A 67 9.13 26.83 -17.71
N LEU A 68 8.74 26.83 -16.43
CA LEU A 68 9.12 27.85 -15.45
C LEU A 68 10.44 27.47 -14.78
N GLN A 69 11.33 28.46 -14.68
CA GLN A 69 12.64 28.35 -14.06
C GLN A 69 12.70 29.14 -12.74
N ALA A 70 13.74 28.90 -11.95
CA ALA A 70 13.94 29.54 -10.63
C ALA A 70 13.85 31.08 -10.61
N VAL A 71 14.13 31.74 -11.72
CA VAL A 71 14.14 33.20 -11.84
C VAL A 71 12.78 33.79 -12.23
N ASP A 72 11.81 32.94 -12.59
CA ASP A 72 10.54 33.37 -13.14
C ASP A 72 9.58 33.82 -12.03
N LEU A 73 8.93 34.95 -12.27
CA LEU A 73 7.81 35.45 -11.49
C LEU A 73 6.66 35.71 -12.46
N VAL A 74 5.62 34.89 -12.38
CA VAL A 74 4.54 34.81 -13.37
C VAL A 74 3.21 35.21 -12.74
N PRO A 75 2.55 36.28 -13.19
CA PRO A 75 3.12 37.34 -14.02
C PRO A 75 4.13 38.17 -13.20
N ALA A 76 4.93 39.01 -13.85
CA ALA A 76 5.95 39.83 -13.17
C ALA A 76 5.38 40.78 -12.09
N SER A 77 4.06 41.01 -12.08
CA SER A 77 3.34 41.68 -11.00
C SER A 77 1.87 41.25 -11.00
N GLY A 78 1.30 40.99 -9.82
CA GLY A 78 -0.11 40.58 -9.70
C GLY A 78 -0.29 39.09 -9.94
N TYR A 79 -1.39 38.69 -10.59
CA TYR A 79 -1.72 37.29 -10.83
C TYR A 79 -2.44 37.10 -12.18
N LEU A 80 -2.31 35.92 -12.78
CA LEU A 80 -3.12 35.52 -13.92
C LEU A 80 -4.50 35.10 -13.44
N THR A 81 -5.57 35.39 -14.19
CA THR A 81 -6.90 34.88 -13.83
C THR A 81 -7.00 33.38 -14.07
N HIS A 82 -6.42 32.90 -15.17
CA HIS A 82 -6.41 31.48 -15.52
C HIS A 82 -5.08 31.08 -16.14
N VAL A 83 -4.59 29.91 -15.74
CA VAL A 83 -3.66 29.09 -16.51
C VAL A 83 -4.40 27.81 -16.86
N ILE A 84 -4.49 27.51 -18.14
CA ILE A 84 -5.20 26.35 -18.65
C ILE A 84 -4.20 25.44 -19.35
N VAL A 85 -4.09 24.20 -18.88
CA VAL A 85 -3.28 23.15 -19.49
C VAL A 85 -4.23 22.16 -20.13
N GLY A 86 -4.41 22.27 -21.44
CA GLY A 86 -5.43 21.54 -22.20
C GLY A 86 -6.85 22.08 -22.01
N SER A 87 -7.44 22.56 -23.11
CA SER A 87 -8.80 23.12 -23.16
C SER A 87 -9.64 22.52 -24.29
N GLY A 88 -10.97 22.46 -24.15
CA GLY A 88 -11.86 21.94 -25.21
C GLY A 88 -12.07 22.85 -26.44
N SER A 89 -11.45 24.04 -26.49
CA SER A 89 -11.84 25.15 -27.39
C SER A 89 -11.09 25.26 -28.71
N THR A 90 -10.02 24.50 -28.98
CA THR A 90 -9.16 24.72 -30.16
C THR A 90 -8.74 23.43 -30.87
N PRO A 91 -8.71 23.39 -32.22
CA PRO A 91 -8.59 22.14 -32.97
C PRO A 91 -7.13 21.74 -33.24
N ALA A 92 -6.37 21.35 -32.22
CA ALA A 92 -5.16 20.52 -32.36
C ALA A 92 -4.66 20.17 -30.94
N PHE A 93 -4.56 18.89 -30.61
CA PHE A 93 -4.16 18.45 -29.28
C PHE A 93 -3.07 17.39 -29.37
N VAL A 94 -1.94 17.62 -28.70
CA VAL A 94 -0.99 16.57 -28.32
C VAL A 94 -0.57 16.82 -26.88
N ASP A 95 -1.19 16.10 -25.94
CA ASP A 95 -0.82 15.97 -24.54
C ASP A 95 -0.12 17.21 -23.90
N PRO A 96 -0.86 18.31 -23.66
CA PRO A 96 -0.29 19.56 -23.18
C PRO A 96 0.30 19.40 -21.77
N LYS A 97 1.47 20.00 -21.55
CA LYS A 97 2.18 19.93 -20.27
C LYS A 97 2.65 21.31 -19.83
N LEU A 98 2.78 21.53 -18.53
CA LEU A 98 3.52 22.64 -17.94
C LEU A 98 4.56 22.08 -16.97
N GLU A 99 5.81 22.50 -17.11
CA GLU A 99 6.89 22.16 -16.19
C GLU A 99 7.23 23.35 -15.29
N ILE A 100 7.39 23.10 -13.99
CA ILE A 100 7.76 24.12 -12.99
C ILE A 100 8.99 23.60 -12.25
N ASN A 101 10.15 24.13 -12.61
CA ASN A 101 11.45 23.76 -12.03
C ASN A 101 11.97 24.79 -11.02
N GLY A 102 11.12 25.74 -10.63
CA GLY A 102 11.41 26.84 -9.74
C GLY A 102 10.52 28.06 -10.06
N GLY A 103 10.81 29.19 -9.43
CA GLY A 103 10.09 30.44 -9.66
C GLY A 103 8.75 30.47 -8.93
N GLU A 104 7.89 31.40 -9.31
CA GLU A 104 6.60 31.64 -8.68
C GLU A 104 5.51 31.87 -9.72
N LEU A 105 4.47 31.03 -9.69
CA LEU A 105 3.26 31.13 -10.50
C LEU A 105 2.09 31.65 -9.65
N ASN A 106 1.79 32.93 -9.78
CA ASN A 106 0.64 33.60 -9.18
C ASN A 106 -0.56 33.51 -10.10
N VAL A 107 -1.57 32.73 -9.71
CA VAL A 107 -2.73 32.47 -10.57
C VAL A 107 -4.00 32.27 -9.75
N GLU A 108 -5.14 32.79 -10.21
CA GLU A 108 -6.42 32.58 -9.53
C GLU A 108 -7.00 31.19 -9.82
N TRP A 109 -6.88 30.70 -11.06
CA TRP A 109 -7.32 29.36 -11.47
C TRP A 109 -6.23 28.62 -12.25
N LEU A 110 -5.76 27.50 -11.74
CA LEU A 110 -4.98 26.53 -12.51
C LEU A 110 -5.88 25.37 -12.90
N ASN A 111 -6.23 25.28 -14.18
CA ASN A 111 -7.05 24.21 -14.72
C ASN A 111 -6.20 23.27 -15.56
N ILE A 112 -6.22 21.98 -15.23
CA ILE A 112 -5.50 20.94 -15.93
C ILE A 112 -6.55 19.98 -16.49
N SER A 113 -6.63 19.89 -17.82
CA SER A 113 -7.72 19.26 -18.56
C SER A 113 -9.09 19.89 -18.28
N TRP A 114 -9.34 21.07 -18.86
CA TRP A 114 -10.67 21.68 -18.84
C TRP A 114 -11.44 21.35 -20.12
N ASP A 115 -12.38 20.40 -20.01
CA ASP A 115 -13.15 19.89 -21.15
C ASP A 115 -12.25 19.43 -22.32
N ALA A 116 -11.02 18.97 -22.04
CA ALA A 116 -10.14 18.45 -23.07
C ALA A 116 -10.74 17.18 -23.70
N PRO A 117 -10.47 16.87 -24.98
CA PRO A 117 -10.99 15.66 -25.60
C PRO A 117 -10.50 14.38 -24.88
N PRO A 118 -11.29 13.29 -24.91
CA PRO A 118 -10.97 12.04 -24.20
C PRO A 118 -9.57 11.46 -24.50
N ASN A 119 -9.02 11.75 -25.67
CA ASN A 119 -7.73 11.24 -26.15
C ASN A 119 -6.54 12.18 -25.87
N VAL A 120 -6.71 13.18 -25.00
CA VAL A 120 -5.72 14.21 -24.71
C VAL A 120 -5.36 14.13 -23.24
N THR A 121 -4.09 13.93 -22.95
CA THR A 121 -3.59 13.87 -21.57
C THR A 121 -2.98 15.21 -21.19
N SER A 122 -3.60 15.91 -20.24
CA SER A 122 -3.05 17.18 -19.76
C SER A 122 -2.26 16.97 -18.48
N SER A 123 -1.09 17.60 -18.34
CA SER A 123 -0.23 17.36 -17.18
C SER A 123 0.49 18.60 -16.68
N VAL A 124 0.78 18.62 -15.38
CA VAL A 124 1.69 19.60 -14.78
C VAL A 124 2.70 18.86 -13.93
N GLU A 125 3.98 19.15 -14.13
CA GLU A 125 5.09 18.57 -13.37
C GLU A 125 5.83 19.68 -12.63
N MET A 126 5.93 19.55 -11.31
CA MET A 126 6.56 20.52 -10.43
C MET A 126 7.70 19.85 -9.66
N THR A 127 8.94 20.27 -9.91
CA THR A 127 10.12 19.77 -9.18
C THR A 127 10.54 20.70 -8.05
N ASP A 128 10.29 22.01 -8.18
CA ASP A 128 10.51 23.05 -7.16
C ASP A 128 9.70 24.31 -7.51
N GLY A 129 9.75 25.35 -6.67
CA GLY A 129 9.09 26.64 -6.89
C GLY A 129 7.81 26.82 -6.09
N ILE A 130 7.01 27.82 -6.47
CA ILE A 130 5.76 28.19 -5.80
C ILE A 130 4.62 28.27 -6.82
N ILE A 131 3.49 27.65 -6.54
CA ILE A 131 2.22 27.95 -7.19
C ILE A 131 1.30 28.59 -6.14
N ASP A 132 1.01 29.88 -6.29
CA ASP A 132 0.17 30.65 -5.38
C ASP A 132 -1.21 30.94 -6.01
N LEU A 133 -2.19 30.17 -5.55
CA LEU A 133 -3.61 30.32 -5.83
C LEU A 133 -4.40 30.87 -4.64
N THR A 134 -3.81 31.74 -3.84
CA THR A 134 -4.51 32.43 -2.73
C THR A 134 -5.24 33.69 -3.19
N HIS A 135 -5.09 34.05 -4.46
CA HIS A 135 -5.77 35.17 -5.12
C HIS A 135 -7.23 34.85 -5.46
N GLY A 136 -8.07 35.89 -5.59
CA GLY A 136 -9.46 35.76 -6.07
C GLY A 136 -10.23 34.56 -5.50
N ALA A 137 -10.82 33.73 -6.38
CA ALA A 137 -11.44 32.46 -6.03
C ALA A 137 -10.43 31.38 -5.61
N GLY A 138 -9.26 31.32 -6.23
CA GLY A 138 -8.12 30.52 -5.77
C GLY A 138 -8.31 29.02 -5.94
N HIS A 139 -8.46 28.56 -7.18
CA HIS A 139 -8.83 27.18 -7.49
C HIS A 139 -7.71 26.42 -8.19
N PHE A 140 -7.31 25.31 -7.58
CA PHE A 140 -6.54 24.26 -8.23
C PHE A 140 -7.50 23.19 -8.74
N ALA A 141 -7.48 22.94 -10.04
CA ALA A 141 -8.50 22.15 -10.73
C ALA A 141 -7.86 21.10 -11.63
N LEU A 142 -8.10 19.83 -11.33
CA LEU A 142 -7.56 18.69 -12.08
C LEU A 142 -8.71 17.83 -12.62
N GLY A 143 -8.76 17.65 -13.94
CA GLY A 143 -9.78 16.83 -14.62
C GLY A 143 -11.18 17.39 -14.41
N ILE A 144 -11.52 18.44 -15.16
CA ILE A 144 -12.79 19.15 -15.05
C ILE A 144 -13.57 19.01 -16.34
N SER A 145 -14.78 18.45 -16.26
CA SER A 145 -15.70 18.42 -17.40
C SER A 145 -17.13 18.89 -17.09
N GLY A 146 -17.62 19.80 -17.92
CA GLY A 146 -18.97 20.39 -17.81
C GLY A 146 -19.52 20.93 -19.13
N GLY A 147 -18.71 20.94 -20.18
CA GLY A 147 -19.03 21.47 -21.51
C GLY A 147 -19.18 20.39 -22.58
N THR A 148 -18.53 20.61 -23.72
CA THR A 148 -18.77 19.90 -25.00
C THR A 148 -18.61 18.38 -24.94
N TYR A 149 -17.64 17.89 -24.17
CA TYR A 149 -17.28 16.47 -24.14
C TYR A 149 -17.91 15.69 -22.98
N GLY A 150 -18.59 16.38 -22.07
CA GLY A 150 -19.31 15.77 -20.94
C GLY A 150 -18.42 14.86 -20.11
N ALA A 151 -18.97 13.72 -19.68
CA ALA A 151 -18.36 12.85 -18.68
C ALA A 151 -17.09 12.07 -19.08
N ASN A 152 -16.48 12.42 -20.21
CA ASN A 152 -15.32 11.72 -20.78
C ASN A 152 -14.23 12.70 -21.26
N ALA A 153 -14.02 13.81 -20.55
CA ALA A 153 -12.87 14.67 -20.86
C ALA A 153 -11.55 13.94 -20.59
N GLY A 154 -10.50 14.33 -21.32
CA GLY A 154 -9.18 13.73 -21.27
C GLY A 154 -8.58 13.67 -19.86
N PRO A 155 -7.75 12.66 -19.55
CA PRO A 155 -7.19 12.49 -18.22
C PRO A 155 -6.24 13.64 -17.85
N ALA A 156 -6.18 13.93 -16.56
CA ALA A 156 -5.42 15.04 -16.02
C ALA A 156 -4.46 14.57 -14.92
N TYR A 157 -3.19 14.95 -15.03
CA TYR A 157 -2.15 14.56 -14.09
C TYR A 157 -1.45 15.76 -13.46
N PHE A 158 -1.17 15.68 -12.17
CA PHE A 158 -0.31 16.62 -11.47
C PHE A 158 0.75 15.85 -10.70
N THR A 159 2.02 16.17 -10.88
CA THR A 159 3.11 15.55 -10.14
C THR A 159 3.92 16.63 -9.44
N GLN A 160 4.07 16.52 -8.12
CA GLN A 160 4.86 17.41 -7.29
C GLN A 160 5.96 16.63 -6.58
N SER A 161 7.21 16.95 -6.89
CA SER A 161 8.40 16.37 -6.23
C SER A 161 9.05 17.33 -5.24
N GLY A 162 8.69 18.62 -5.28
CA GLY A 162 9.24 19.67 -4.41
C GLY A 162 8.42 20.97 -4.48
N GLY A 163 8.93 22.02 -3.84
CA GLY A 163 8.28 23.34 -3.78
C GLY A 163 6.94 23.37 -3.03
N THR A 164 6.16 24.42 -3.24
CA THR A 164 4.91 24.70 -2.51
C THR A 164 3.75 25.04 -3.46
N VAL A 165 2.61 24.39 -3.27
CA VAL A 165 1.33 24.80 -3.85
C VAL A 165 0.45 25.32 -2.72
N SER A 166 -0.10 26.53 -2.86
CA SER A 166 -1.07 27.07 -1.92
C SER A 166 -2.34 27.45 -2.67
N THR A 167 -3.48 26.89 -2.27
CA THR A 167 -4.77 27.14 -2.93
C THR A 167 -5.89 27.32 -1.92
N LYS A 168 -6.93 28.06 -2.26
CA LYS A 168 -8.16 28.07 -1.43
C LYS A 168 -8.94 26.80 -1.61
N VAL A 169 -9.17 26.42 -2.87
CA VAL A 169 -9.98 25.25 -3.22
C VAL A 169 -9.18 24.31 -4.11
N ALA A 170 -9.24 23.01 -3.80
CA ALA A 170 -8.73 21.95 -4.68
C ALA A 170 -9.87 21.06 -5.18
N ILE A 171 -9.91 20.82 -6.48
CA ILE A 171 -10.97 20.09 -7.18
C ILE A 171 -10.32 18.99 -8.02
N PHE A 172 -10.74 17.75 -7.81
CA PHE A 172 -10.17 16.58 -8.49
C PHE A 172 -11.27 15.70 -9.09
N GLY A 173 -11.35 15.65 -10.43
CA GLY A 173 -12.18 14.70 -11.18
C GLY A 173 -13.64 15.12 -11.36
N TRP A 174 -13.92 16.43 -11.40
CA TRP A 174 -15.29 16.91 -11.59
C TRP A 174 -15.84 16.50 -12.97
N GLY A 175 -17.10 16.08 -12.99
CA GLY A 175 -17.77 15.65 -14.22
C GLY A 175 -17.42 14.24 -14.68
N ASN A 176 -16.72 13.42 -13.88
CA ASN A 176 -16.16 12.09 -14.24
C ASN A 176 -14.94 12.11 -15.17
N SER A 177 -14.28 13.26 -15.35
CA SER A 177 -12.94 13.26 -15.94
C SER A 177 -11.95 12.62 -14.96
N TYR A 178 -11.00 11.82 -15.47
CA TYR A 178 -9.98 11.20 -14.63
C TYR A 178 -8.98 12.25 -14.16
N ALA A 179 -8.71 12.27 -12.86
CA ALA A 179 -7.79 13.21 -12.25
C ALA A 179 -6.88 12.48 -11.28
N GLU A 180 -5.57 12.63 -11.44
CA GLU A 180 -4.58 12.02 -10.57
C GLU A 180 -3.48 13.01 -10.16
N ALA A 181 -3.38 13.26 -8.86
CA ALA A 181 -2.31 14.07 -8.29
C ALA A 181 -1.34 13.18 -7.50
N ASN A 182 -0.04 13.35 -7.76
CA ASN A 182 1.06 12.58 -7.20
C ASN A 182 1.98 13.52 -6.40
N LEU A 183 1.91 13.46 -5.08
CA LEU A 183 2.73 14.26 -4.16
C LEU A 183 3.94 13.43 -3.70
N LEU A 184 4.99 13.42 -4.51
CA LEU A 184 6.26 12.73 -4.24
C LEU A 184 7.14 13.51 -3.25
N GLY A 185 6.92 14.81 -3.12
CA GLY A 185 7.60 15.70 -2.19
C GLY A 185 6.92 17.07 -2.12
N GLY A 186 7.53 18.03 -1.43
CA GLY A 186 6.99 19.38 -1.29
C GLY A 186 5.75 19.48 -0.40
N GLU A 187 5.11 20.66 -0.45
CA GLU A 187 3.92 20.98 0.32
C GLU A 187 2.76 21.37 -0.61
N PHE A 188 1.58 20.79 -0.39
CA PHE A 188 0.32 21.17 -1.02
C PHE A 188 -0.64 21.64 0.07
N ASP A 189 -0.88 22.94 0.13
CA ASP A 189 -1.66 23.61 1.16
C ASP A 189 -3.03 24.07 0.65
N ILE A 190 -4.12 23.56 1.25
CA ILE A 190 -5.50 23.86 0.90
C ILE A 190 -6.18 24.62 2.04
N LEU A 191 -6.47 25.90 1.79
CA LEU A 191 -6.91 26.84 2.82
C LEU A 191 -8.40 26.72 3.17
N ASP A 192 -9.28 26.45 2.20
CA ASP A 192 -10.75 26.53 2.40
C ASP A 192 -11.48 25.20 2.14
N ALA A 193 -11.26 24.54 1.00
CA ALA A 193 -12.01 23.33 0.67
C ALA A 193 -11.28 22.37 -0.28
N MET A 194 -11.41 21.07 -0.02
CA MET A 194 -11.02 20.01 -0.94
C MET A 194 -12.26 19.23 -1.39
N HIS A 195 -12.40 19.08 -2.70
CA HIS A 195 -13.46 18.30 -3.32
C HIS A 195 -12.85 17.19 -4.18
N LEU A 196 -13.23 15.93 -3.88
CA LEU A 196 -12.66 14.75 -4.53
C LEU A 196 -13.79 13.88 -5.06
N TRP A 197 -13.89 13.77 -6.39
CA TRP A 197 -14.94 13.01 -7.08
C TRP A 197 -14.55 11.55 -7.30
N PRO A 198 -15.46 10.66 -7.72
CA PRO A 198 -15.19 9.23 -7.84
C PRO A 198 -14.02 8.88 -8.76
N THR A 199 -13.72 9.72 -9.75
CA THR A 199 -12.58 9.59 -10.68
C THR A 199 -11.33 10.34 -10.24
N GLY A 200 -11.39 11.03 -9.09
CA GLY A 200 -10.27 11.72 -8.47
C GLY A 200 -9.41 10.77 -7.64
N ARG A 201 -8.10 10.84 -7.86
CA ARG A 201 -7.07 10.07 -7.18
C ARG A 201 -6.00 11.04 -6.65
N LEU A 202 -5.60 10.85 -5.41
CA LEU A 202 -4.53 11.60 -4.79
C LEU A 202 -3.56 10.62 -4.13
N ASN A 203 -2.32 10.58 -4.62
CA ASN A 203 -1.26 9.75 -4.08
C ASN A 203 -0.29 10.64 -3.30
N ILE A 204 -0.11 10.34 -2.01
CA ILE A 204 0.86 10.99 -1.15
C ILE A 204 2.01 9.98 -0.96
N ALA A 205 3.14 10.25 -1.60
CA ALA A 205 4.28 9.35 -1.72
C ALA A 205 5.60 10.00 -1.28
N GLY A 206 5.52 11.02 -0.42
CA GLY A 206 6.65 11.71 0.18
C GLY A 206 6.36 13.19 0.49
N GLY A 207 5.37 13.79 -0.18
CA GLY A 207 4.92 15.17 0.08
C GLY A 207 4.03 15.33 1.32
N THR A 208 3.71 16.58 1.63
CA THR A 208 2.74 16.93 2.70
C THR A 208 1.51 17.58 2.09
N LEU A 209 0.34 16.98 2.29
CA LEU A 209 -0.96 17.60 2.01
C LEU A 209 -1.50 18.24 3.29
N LYS A 210 -1.88 19.52 3.23
CA LYS A 210 -2.54 20.23 4.35
C LYS A 210 -3.94 20.64 3.94
N LEU A 211 -4.88 20.42 4.85
CA LEU A 211 -6.26 20.89 4.72
C LEU A 211 -6.67 21.67 5.96
N HIS A 212 -6.95 22.96 5.76
CA HIS A 212 -7.39 23.88 6.80
C HIS A 212 -8.91 24.01 6.90
N GLY A 213 -9.62 23.62 5.85
CA GLY A 213 -11.07 23.76 5.76
C GLY A 213 -11.81 22.44 5.51
N SER A 214 -12.83 22.48 4.67
CA SER A 214 -13.76 21.34 4.53
C SER A 214 -13.25 20.28 3.54
N PHE A 215 -13.48 19.00 3.85
CA PHE A 215 -13.28 17.90 2.91
C PHE A 215 -14.63 17.33 2.45
N SER A 216 -14.87 17.33 1.14
CA SER A 216 -16.08 16.77 0.52
C SER A 216 -15.75 15.62 -0.46
N PRO A 217 -15.39 14.42 0.05
CA PRO A 217 -15.16 13.25 -0.79
C PRO A 217 -16.48 12.65 -1.29
N GLN A 218 -16.48 12.14 -2.51
CA GLN A 218 -17.55 11.31 -3.05
C GLN A 218 -17.19 9.82 -3.00
N ALA A 219 -18.19 8.94 -2.99
CA ALA A 219 -17.96 7.50 -2.97
C ALA A 219 -17.14 7.05 -4.20
N GLY A 220 -16.11 6.23 -3.99
CA GLY A 220 -15.23 5.72 -5.05
C GLY A 220 -13.98 6.56 -5.33
N CYS A 221 -13.84 7.73 -4.69
CA CYS A 221 -12.57 8.47 -4.68
C CYS A 221 -11.53 7.80 -3.78
N ILE A 222 -10.25 8.09 -4.02
CA ILE A 222 -9.15 7.50 -3.25
C ILE A 222 -8.08 8.55 -2.95
N ILE A 223 -7.67 8.62 -1.69
CA ILE A 223 -6.41 9.17 -1.22
C ILE A 223 -5.55 7.99 -0.76
N ASN A 224 -4.43 7.78 -1.42
CA ASN A 224 -3.51 6.71 -1.11
C ASN A 224 -2.22 7.29 -0.50
N ILE A 225 -1.88 6.87 0.70
CA ILE A 225 -0.68 7.30 1.39
C ILE A 225 0.32 6.13 1.35
N THR A 226 1.43 6.30 0.65
CA THR A 226 2.56 5.35 0.68
C THR A 226 3.68 5.88 1.55
N GLN A 227 3.96 7.18 1.47
CA GLN A 227 4.92 7.92 2.29
C GLN A 227 4.47 9.39 2.41
N GLY A 228 4.98 10.15 3.39
CA GLY A 228 4.56 11.53 3.63
C GLY A 228 3.34 11.61 4.56
N ALA A 229 2.61 12.74 4.52
CA ALA A 229 1.53 12.99 5.47
C ALA A 229 0.36 13.78 4.88
N PHE A 230 -0.85 13.45 5.34
CA PHE A 230 -2.05 14.28 5.20
C PHE A 230 -2.39 14.89 6.56
N ILE A 231 -2.36 16.22 6.66
CA ILE A 231 -2.57 16.98 7.89
C ILE A 231 -3.90 17.73 7.79
N VAL A 232 -4.77 17.53 8.77
CA VAL A 232 -6.07 18.21 8.88
C VAL A 232 -6.08 19.05 10.16
N ASP A 233 -6.51 20.30 10.06
CA ASP A 233 -6.62 21.18 11.23
C ASP A 233 -7.71 20.71 12.20
N GLY A 234 -7.43 20.81 13.51
CA GLY A 234 -8.35 20.41 14.57
C GLY A 234 -8.31 18.91 14.92
N ASP A 235 -9.24 18.49 15.78
CA ASP A 235 -9.44 17.07 16.13
C ASP A 235 -10.42 16.42 15.14
N ALA A 236 -9.86 15.81 14.09
CA ALA A 236 -10.59 15.15 13.02
C ALA A 236 -10.58 13.62 13.12
N VAL A 237 -10.14 13.03 14.25
CA VAL A 237 -9.92 11.58 14.40
C VAL A 237 -11.16 10.75 14.03
N THR A 238 -12.35 11.20 14.47
CA THR A 238 -13.62 10.50 14.14
C THR A 238 -13.95 10.57 12.65
N GLN A 239 -13.68 11.72 12.01
CA GLN A 239 -13.95 11.90 10.58
C GLN A 239 -12.99 11.07 9.73
N VAL A 240 -11.70 11.07 10.09
CA VAL A 240 -10.67 10.24 9.46
C VAL A 240 -11.01 8.76 9.57
N ALA A 241 -11.41 8.28 10.76
CA ALA A 241 -11.85 6.89 10.92
C ALA A 241 -13.01 6.54 9.96
N GLY A 242 -13.96 7.47 9.79
CA GLY A 242 -15.04 7.35 8.80
C GLY A 242 -14.54 7.26 7.36
N TRP A 243 -13.56 8.09 6.97
CA TRP A 243 -12.96 8.06 5.63
C TRP A 243 -12.18 6.77 5.38
N VAL A 244 -11.41 6.29 6.36
CA VAL A 244 -10.66 5.03 6.28
C VAL A 244 -11.62 3.85 6.13
N SER A 245 -12.65 3.77 6.98
CA SER A 245 -13.65 2.68 6.91
C SER A 245 -14.46 2.68 5.60
N SER A 246 -14.60 3.84 4.94
CA SER A 246 -15.26 3.98 3.64
C SER A 246 -14.33 3.68 2.45
N GLY A 247 -13.05 3.39 2.69
CA GLY A 247 -12.04 3.17 1.64
C GLY A 247 -11.60 4.44 0.91
N ILE A 248 -11.95 5.63 1.43
CA ILE A 248 -11.54 6.92 0.85
C ILE A 248 -10.05 7.16 1.11
N ILE A 249 -9.58 6.83 2.31
CA ILE A 249 -8.15 6.90 2.65
C ILE A 249 -7.64 5.48 2.80
N ILE A 250 -6.60 5.15 2.03
CA ILE A 250 -5.90 3.87 2.08
C ILE A 250 -4.41 4.09 2.29
N ALA A 251 -3.73 3.10 2.85
CA ALA A 251 -2.28 3.08 2.98
C ALA A 251 -1.68 2.00 2.08
N ASN A 252 -0.53 2.29 1.46
CA ASN A 252 0.25 1.34 0.67
C ASN A 252 -0.60 0.55 -0.34
N ASN A 253 -1.37 1.26 -1.17
CA ASN A 253 -2.28 0.68 -2.17
C ASN A 253 -3.31 -0.29 -1.57
N GLY A 254 -3.75 -0.02 -0.34
CA GLY A 254 -4.72 -0.84 0.38
C GLY A 254 -4.11 -2.00 1.16
N THR A 255 -2.79 -2.16 1.13
CA THR A 255 -2.09 -3.22 1.84
C THR A 255 -1.52 -2.78 3.19
N GLY A 256 -1.41 -1.47 3.45
CA GLY A 256 -0.88 -0.94 4.71
C GLY A 256 -1.97 -0.59 5.72
N LEU A 257 -1.52 -0.12 6.88
CA LEU A 257 -2.38 0.51 7.88
C LEU A 257 -2.38 2.03 7.70
N VAL A 258 -3.57 2.65 7.72
CA VAL A 258 -3.68 4.10 7.86
C VAL A 258 -3.53 4.44 9.33
N VAL A 259 -2.48 5.18 9.67
CA VAL A 259 -2.18 5.61 11.03
C VAL A 259 -2.60 7.07 11.16
N TYR A 260 -3.32 7.39 12.24
CA TYR A 260 -3.69 8.78 12.51
C TYR A 260 -3.68 9.08 14.00
N ASP A 261 -3.19 10.27 14.33
CA ASP A 261 -3.14 10.80 15.70
C ASP A 261 -3.71 12.22 15.73
N TYR A 262 -4.17 12.64 16.91
CA TYR A 262 -4.45 14.04 17.20
C TYR A 262 -3.45 14.57 18.22
N ASN A 263 -2.87 15.74 17.91
CA ASN A 263 -2.01 16.50 18.81
C ASN A 263 -0.67 15.84 19.19
N ALA A 264 -0.40 14.59 18.80
CA ALA A 264 0.83 13.89 19.14
C ALA A 264 1.96 14.24 18.17
N THR A 265 1.69 14.16 16.86
CA THR A 265 2.66 14.49 15.81
C THR A 265 2.66 15.98 15.50
N ASN A 266 1.48 16.58 15.31
CA ASN A 266 1.30 18.00 15.04
C ASN A 266 0.34 18.61 16.08
N PRO A 267 0.81 19.49 16.98
CA PRO A 267 -0.04 20.08 18.01
C PRO A 267 -1.28 20.80 17.44
N GLY A 268 -2.45 20.48 17.99
CA GLY A 268 -3.74 21.03 17.56
C GLY A 268 -4.28 20.52 16.21
N LYS A 269 -3.63 19.52 15.60
CA LYS A 269 -4.00 18.96 14.30
C LYS A 269 -4.14 17.44 14.35
N THR A 270 -4.88 16.88 13.40
CA THR A 270 -4.87 15.45 13.10
C THR A 270 -3.86 15.17 11.99
N THR A 271 -2.94 14.25 12.25
CA THR A 271 -1.93 13.82 11.27
C THR A 271 -2.26 12.42 10.79
N ILE A 272 -2.26 12.20 9.49
CA ILE A 272 -2.61 10.93 8.85
C ILE A 272 -1.40 10.49 8.01
N THR A 273 -0.95 9.27 8.24
CA THR A 273 0.22 8.66 7.61
C THR A 273 -0.07 7.21 7.24
N SER A 274 0.89 6.56 6.59
CA SER A 274 0.87 5.13 6.29
C SER A 274 1.83 4.37 7.18
N SER A 275 1.50 3.11 7.45
CA SER A 275 2.43 2.10 7.95
C SER A 275 2.38 0.87 7.03
N GLY A 276 3.48 0.12 7.01
CA GLY A 276 3.62 -1.11 6.22
C GLY A 276 2.63 -2.19 6.63
N GLN A 277 2.69 -3.35 5.98
CA GLN A 277 1.84 -4.49 6.31
C GLN A 277 2.10 -5.04 7.70
N THR A 278 3.37 -5.07 8.14
CA THR A 278 3.73 -5.47 9.51
C THR A 278 3.63 -4.26 10.43
N ILE A 279 2.79 -4.36 11.47
CA ILE A 279 2.52 -3.28 12.41
C ILE A 279 3.32 -3.43 13.71
N ALA A 280 3.60 -4.67 14.10
CA ALA A 280 4.54 -4.95 15.17
C ALA A 280 5.23 -6.29 14.92
N HIS A 281 6.52 -6.37 15.22
CA HIS A 281 7.29 -7.61 15.17
C HIS A 281 8.33 -7.65 16.28
N TRP A 282 8.17 -8.59 17.20
CA TRP A 282 9.07 -8.81 18.33
C TRP A 282 9.73 -10.18 18.20
N ARG A 283 11.05 -10.17 18.01
CA ARG A 283 11.90 -11.37 17.84
C ARG A 283 12.65 -11.78 19.09
N PHE A 284 12.68 -10.92 20.11
CA PHE A 284 13.32 -11.18 21.40
C PHE A 284 14.83 -11.56 21.38
N GLU A 285 15.55 -11.11 20.35
CA GLU A 285 16.98 -11.36 20.17
C GLU A 285 17.91 -10.56 21.12
N GLY A 286 17.34 -9.73 21.99
CA GLY A 286 18.09 -8.87 22.90
C GLY A 286 18.21 -9.48 24.30
N GLY A 287 19.43 -9.64 24.79
CA GLY A 287 19.68 -10.10 26.17
C GLY A 287 20.87 -11.05 26.28
N VAL A 288 20.90 -11.80 27.38
CA VAL A 288 21.88 -12.84 27.67
C VAL A 288 21.13 -14.08 28.18
N ASP A 289 21.50 -15.26 27.67
CA ASP A 289 20.94 -16.54 28.10
C ASP A 289 20.93 -16.69 29.63
N GLY A 290 19.77 -17.00 30.20
CA GLY A 290 19.58 -17.17 31.64
C GLY A 290 19.46 -15.87 32.44
N GLU A 291 19.37 -14.70 31.79
CA GLU A 291 19.20 -13.41 32.46
C GLU A 291 17.84 -12.77 32.13
N GLU A 292 17.25 -12.12 33.14
CA GLU A 292 16.11 -11.22 32.98
C GLU A 292 16.61 -9.81 32.64
N HIS A 293 15.84 -9.07 31.83
CA HIS A 293 16.08 -7.64 31.66
C HIS A 293 15.80 -6.88 32.97
N ALA A 294 16.64 -5.90 33.32
CA ALA A 294 16.61 -5.24 34.63
C ALA A 294 15.61 -4.07 34.72
N GLY A 295 15.04 -3.60 33.61
CA GLY A 295 14.11 -2.48 33.56
C GLY A 295 12.65 -2.90 33.37
N ASP A 296 11.71 -1.97 33.59
CA ASP A 296 10.27 -2.17 33.39
C ASP A 296 9.68 -0.92 32.73
N GLN A 297 8.64 -1.09 31.92
CA GLN A 297 7.96 0.00 31.19
C GLN A 297 8.94 0.93 30.43
N ASP A 298 10.02 0.37 29.91
CA ASP A 298 11.18 1.11 29.38
C ASP A 298 11.45 0.84 27.89
N ASP A 299 10.51 0.18 27.21
CA ASP A 299 10.56 -0.15 25.78
C ASP A 299 11.77 -1.01 25.35
N TRP A 300 12.32 -1.83 26.25
CA TRP A 300 13.50 -2.65 25.96
C TRP A 300 13.33 -3.63 24.79
N TYR A 301 12.18 -4.31 24.73
CA TYR A 301 11.95 -5.34 23.72
C TYR A 301 11.52 -4.68 22.40
N THR A 302 12.50 -4.56 21.52
CA THR A 302 12.40 -3.76 20.30
C THR A 302 11.36 -4.33 19.31
N ASP A 303 10.64 -3.41 18.67
CA ASP A 303 9.68 -3.66 17.60
C ASP A 303 10.39 -3.36 16.29
N LEU A 304 10.50 -4.36 15.43
CA LEU A 304 11.22 -4.28 14.15
C LEU A 304 10.36 -3.75 13.01
N SER A 305 9.06 -3.50 13.24
CA SER A 305 8.19 -2.92 12.21
C SER A 305 8.53 -1.45 11.89
N GLY A 306 9.30 -0.78 12.75
CA GLY A 306 9.59 0.66 12.66
C GLY A 306 8.50 1.56 13.25
N ASN A 307 7.43 0.99 13.81
CA ASN A 307 6.31 1.75 14.38
C ASN A 307 6.46 2.10 15.87
N GLY A 308 7.55 1.68 16.51
CA GLY A 308 7.84 1.99 17.90
C GLY A 308 6.91 1.29 18.90
N ASN A 309 6.27 0.17 18.52
CA ASN A 309 5.41 -0.63 19.39
C ASN A 309 6.25 -1.54 20.32
N HIS A 310 7.34 -1.02 20.88
CA HIS A 310 8.21 -1.76 21.78
C HIS A 310 7.43 -2.33 22.98
N LEU A 311 7.88 -3.49 23.47
CA LEU A 311 7.31 -4.11 24.67
C LEU A 311 8.19 -3.86 25.89
N SER A 312 7.59 -4.02 27.06
CA SER A 312 8.27 -3.99 28.35
C SER A 312 7.58 -4.94 29.32
N SER A 313 8.29 -5.34 30.36
CA SER A 313 7.67 -5.94 31.54
C SER A 313 6.81 -4.90 32.27
N TRP A 314 5.78 -5.37 32.97
CA TRP A 314 4.93 -4.49 33.79
C TRP A 314 5.66 -3.97 35.03
N ARG A 315 6.42 -4.85 35.70
CA ARG A 315 7.16 -4.57 36.94
C ARG A 315 8.22 -5.64 37.24
N GLU A 316 9.09 -5.33 38.19
CA GLU A 316 9.95 -6.32 38.86
C GLU A 316 9.14 -7.55 39.34
N GLY A 317 9.60 -8.74 38.95
CA GLY A 317 8.92 -10.02 39.21
C GLY A 317 7.85 -10.41 38.19
N SER A 318 7.74 -9.73 37.05
CA SER A 318 7.02 -10.21 35.86
C SER A 318 7.89 -10.24 34.60
N ARG A 319 9.21 -10.37 34.78
CA ARG A 319 10.19 -10.25 33.69
C ARG A 319 10.49 -11.64 33.16
N PRO A 320 10.22 -11.91 31.88
CA PRO A 320 10.67 -13.16 31.28
C PRO A 320 12.20 -13.19 31.19
N MET A 321 12.74 -14.40 31.23
CA MET A 321 14.17 -14.66 31.14
C MET A 321 14.56 -14.99 29.68
N ALA A 322 15.65 -14.43 29.18
CA ALA A 322 16.15 -14.79 27.86
C ALA A 322 16.71 -16.22 27.85
N THR A 323 16.51 -16.95 26.75
CA THR A 323 16.96 -18.34 26.58
C THR A 323 17.47 -18.59 25.17
N THR A 324 18.49 -19.42 25.03
CA THR A 324 19.06 -19.88 23.74
C THR A 324 18.29 -21.03 23.09
N GLU A 325 17.34 -21.62 23.83
CA GLU A 325 16.36 -22.51 23.23
C GLU A 325 15.44 -21.71 22.30
N ARG A 326 15.27 -22.20 21.07
CA ARG A 326 14.58 -21.48 19.99
C ARG A 326 13.87 -22.45 19.04
N PRO A 327 12.83 -22.01 18.32
CA PRO A 327 12.02 -22.87 17.47
C PRO A 327 12.69 -23.26 16.14
N PHE A 328 13.54 -22.39 15.60
CA PHE A 328 14.22 -22.56 14.32
C PHE A 328 15.37 -21.55 14.24
N ASP A 329 16.35 -21.83 13.38
CA ASP A 329 17.46 -20.92 13.07
C ASP A 329 18.05 -21.31 11.71
N PRO A 330 17.97 -20.46 10.67
CA PRO A 330 17.43 -19.08 10.69
C PRO A 330 15.89 -19.00 10.75
N VAL A 331 15.35 -17.79 10.86
CA VAL A 331 13.91 -17.50 10.71
C VAL A 331 13.45 -17.82 9.28
N PRO A 332 12.48 -18.75 9.08
CA PRO A 332 12.13 -19.25 7.74
C PRO A 332 11.63 -18.19 6.74
N LEU A 333 11.00 -17.12 7.22
CA LEU A 333 10.50 -16.06 6.34
C LEU A 333 11.61 -15.11 5.86
N THR A 334 12.56 -14.77 6.73
CA THR A 334 13.49 -13.67 6.50
C THR A 334 14.94 -14.11 6.29
N GLY A 335 15.29 -15.35 6.63
CA GLY A 335 16.68 -15.84 6.60
C GLY A 335 17.56 -15.26 7.73
N GLU A 336 17.00 -14.39 8.58
CA GLU A 336 17.73 -13.77 9.68
C GLU A 336 18.08 -14.82 10.76
N ALA A 337 19.24 -14.67 11.39
CA ALA A 337 19.66 -15.53 12.49
C ALA A 337 18.66 -15.40 13.65
N ASN A 338 18.21 -16.53 14.19
CA ASN A 338 17.42 -16.58 15.42
C ASN A 338 18.34 -17.05 16.55
N THR A 339 18.51 -16.23 17.57
CA THR A 339 19.54 -16.42 18.61
C THR A 339 18.97 -16.60 20.01
N LEU A 340 17.83 -15.98 20.33
CA LEU A 340 17.19 -16.03 21.64
C LEU A 340 15.67 -16.08 21.54
N ALA A 341 15.04 -16.72 22.53
CA ALA A 341 13.62 -16.60 22.85
C ALA A 341 13.43 -16.14 24.30
N LEU A 342 12.17 -16.06 24.75
CA LEU A 342 11.83 -15.71 26.14
C LEU A 342 11.13 -16.85 26.87
N TYR A 343 11.62 -17.15 28.07
CA TYR A 343 11.03 -18.05 29.04
C TYR A 343 10.12 -17.28 30.02
N TYR A 344 8.90 -17.78 30.24
CA TYR A 344 7.87 -17.22 31.11
C TYR A 344 7.50 -18.20 32.24
N ASP A 345 7.35 -17.72 33.48
CA ASP A 345 7.23 -18.54 34.69
C ASP A 345 5.90 -18.46 35.48
N ARG A 346 4.76 -18.16 34.81
CA ARG A 346 3.43 -17.84 35.38
C ARG A 346 3.30 -16.49 36.08
N SER A 347 4.38 -15.77 36.34
CA SER A 347 4.32 -14.38 36.82
C SER A 347 4.49 -13.38 35.70
N ASP A 348 5.13 -13.84 34.61
CA ASP A 348 5.76 -12.98 33.63
C ASP A 348 4.79 -12.45 32.59
N ASP A 349 5.01 -11.21 32.20
CA ASP A 349 4.30 -10.59 31.11
C ASP A 349 5.17 -9.56 30.40
N LEU A 350 4.96 -9.47 29.09
CA LEU A 350 5.35 -8.30 28.32
C LEU A 350 4.10 -7.63 27.78
N GLY A 351 4.17 -6.31 27.62
CA GLY A 351 3.12 -5.56 26.96
C GLY A 351 3.59 -4.21 26.46
N THR A 352 2.73 -3.55 25.70
CA THR A 352 2.93 -2.18 25.22
C THR A 352 2.79 -1.15 26.35
N PHE A 353 3.54 -1.33 27.45
CA PHE A 353 3.41 -0.58 28.70
C PHE A 353 4.23 0.72 28.73
N GLY A 354 5.28 0.85 27.90
CA GLY A 354 6.16 2.01 27.81
C GLY A 354 5.53 3.23 27.14
N GLY A 355 4.32 3.62 27.57
CA GLY A 355 3.58 4.77 27.04
C GLY A 355 2.66 4.44 25.84
N PRO A 356 2.05 5.48 25.23
CA PRO A 356 1.08 5.31 24.15
C PRO A 356 1.71 4.67 22.91
N LYS A 357 1.09 3.61 22.38
CA LYS A 357 1.53 2.90 21.18
C LYS A 357 0.44 2.92 20.12
N ILE A 358 0.80 3.12 18.86
CA ILE A 358 -0.18 3.16 17.75
C ILE A 358 -0.97 1.85 17.64
N LEU A 359 -0.32 0.73 17.95
CA LEU A 359 -0.92 -0.59 17.92
C LEU A 359 -2.09 -0.75 18.92
N ASN A 360 -2.09 0.02 20.03
CA ASN A 360 -3.12 -0.10 21.06
C ASN A 360 -4.49 0.37 20.57
N SER A 361 -4.53 1.34 19.66
CA SER A 361 -5.75 1.91 19.07
C SER A 361 -5.91 1.59 17.57
N ALA A 362 -5.03 0.77 17.00
CA ALA A 362 -5.04 0.44 15.57
C ALA A 362 -6.36 -0.24 15.15
N SER A 363 -6.96 0.27 14.08
CA SER A 363 -8.18 -0.28 13.48
C SER A 363 -7.86 -1.09 12.22
N PHE A 364 -7.96 -2.41 12.32
CA PHE A 364 -7.57 -3.37 11.28
C PHE A 364 -8.68 -3.62 10.26
N ASN A 365 -9.15 -2.56 9.60
CA ASN A 365 -10.34 -2.59 8.75
C ASN A 365 -10.14 -3.37 7.42
N ASN A 366 -8.90 -3.55 6.98
CA ASN A 366 -8.55 -4.29 5.76
C ASN A 366 -8.22 -5.77 6.02
N GLY A 367 -8.34 -6.20 7.28
CA GLY A 367 -7.92 -7.51 7.74
C GLY A 367 -6.75 -7.44 8.70
N TRP A 368 -6.36 -8.60 9.22
CA TRP A 368 -5.20 -8.71 10.10
C TRP A 368 -4.64 -10.12 10.11
N THR A 369 -3.39 -10.24 10.56
CA THR A 369 -2.74 -11.49 10.92
C THR A 369 -2.03 -11.33 12.25
N VAL A 370 -2.22 -12.27 13.18
CA VAL A 370 -1.48 -12.34 14.45
C VAL A 370 -0.77 -13.68 14.52
N GLU A 371 0.54 -13.64 14.77
CA GLU A 371 1.43 -14.79 14.77
C GLU A 371 2.23 -14.85 16.07
N ALA A 372 2.52 -16.06 16.52
CA ALA A 372 3.46 -16.34 17.60
C ALA A 372 4.05 -17.74 17.46
N THR A 373 5.28 -17.93 17.91
CA THR A 373 5.86 -19.26 18.09
C THR A 373 6.06 -19.53 19.57
N PHE A 374 5.66 -20.70 20.05
CA PHE A 374 5.65 -20.99 21.48
C PHE A 374 5.94 -22.47 21.77
N LYS A 375 6.46 -22.73 22.96
CA LYS A 375 6.67 -24.06 23.52
C LYS A 375 6.08 -24.09 24.92
N LEU A 376 5.01 -24.88 25.09
CA LEU A 376 4.39 -25.08 26.39
C LEU A 376 5.21 -26.08 27.21
N GLU A 377 5.64 -25.72 28.42
CA GLU A 377 6.46 -26.63 29.25
C GLU A 377 5.68 -27.27 30.39
N LYS A 378 4.73 -26.53 30.97
CA LYS A 378 3.86 -27.04 32.03
C LYS A 378 2.40 -26.78 31.70
N ARG A 379 1.54 -27.76 32.00
CA ARG A 379 0.08 -27.59 31.96
C ARG A 379 -0.44 -27.21 33.33
N HIS A 380 -1.20 -26.13 33.39
CA HIS A 380 -1.92 -25.72 34.59
C HIS A 380 -3.37 -25.38 34.25
N ASP A 381 -3.80 -24.16 34.55
CA ASP A 381 -5.07 -23.61 34.13
C ASP A 381 -4.99 -23.13 32.66
N TRP A 382 -5.84 -22.20 32.24
CA TRP A 382 -5.64 -21.53 30.95
C TRP A 382 -4.38 -20.67 30.97
N GLN A 383 -3.65 -20.63 29.86
CA GLN A 383 -2.35 -19.96 29.71
C GLN A 383 -2.31 -19.19 28.38
N GLY A 384 -2.17 -17.86 28.43
CA GLY A 384 -2.20 -16.94 27.29
C GLY A 384 -0.83 -16.75 26.66
N ILE A 385 -0.77 -16.78 25.34
CA ILE A 385 0.48 -16.67 24.56
C ILE A 385 0.63 -15.23 24.06
N VAL A 386 -0.36 -14.76 23.30
CA VAL A 386 -0.50 -13.36 22.85
C VAL A 386 -1.92 -12.92 23.10
N GLY A 387 -2.09 -11.70 23.60
CA GLY A 387 -3.38 -11.11 23.91
C GLY A 387 -3.49 -9.66 23.49
N LYS A 388 -4.73 -9.20 23.30
CA LYS A 388 -5.08 -7.79 23.32
C LYS A 388 -6.04 -7.59 24.50
N ASP A 389 -5.57 -6.85 25.50
CA ASP A 389 -6.38 -6.48 26.66
C ASP A 389 -7.58 -5.62 26.20
N GLY A 390 -8.59 -5.53 27.06
CA GLY A 390 -9.82 -4.78 26.78
C GLY A 390 -11.03 -5.58 27.19
N LYS A 391 -12.17 -4.93 27.35
CA LYS A 391 -13.45 -5.56 27.61
C LYS A 391 -14.48 -4.94 26.67
N PRO A 392 -14.40 -5.21 25.35
CA PRO A 392 -15.19 -4.46 24.35
C PRO A 392 -16.68 -4.56 24.61
N ASN A 393 -17.14 -5.72 25.12
CA ASN A 393 -18.46 -5.89 25.68
C ASN A 393 -18.41 -5.80 27.21
N SER A 394 -18.81 -4.66 27.79
CA SER A 394 -18.77 -4.46 29.24
C SER A 394 -19.59 -5.47 30.06
N GLY A 395 -20.55 -6.16 29.43
CA GLY A 395 -21.37 -7.21 30.04
C GLY A 395 -20.73 -8.59 30.07
N GLN A 396 -19.57 -8.79 29.43
CA GLN A 396 -18.89 -10.08 29.30
C GLN A 396 -17.44 -9.99 29.76
N PRO A 397 -16.87 -11.04 30.40
CA PRO A 397 -15.53 -10.98 30.99
C PRO A 397 -14.37 -11.14 29.98
N PHE A 398 -14.68 -11.25 28.69
CA PHE A 398 -13.73 -11.66 27.66
C PHE A 398 -12.97 -10.47 27.09
N GLN A 399 -11.75 -10.76 26.65
CA GLN A 399 -10.86 -9.75 26.08
C GLN A 399 -11.04 -9.57 24.57
N ALA A 400 -10.38 -8.55 24.02
CA ALA A 400 -10.53 -8.22 22.60
C ALA A 400 -9.97 -9.32 21.68
N PHE A 401 -8.83 -9.91 22.04
CA PHE A 401 -8.17 -10.99 21.31
C PHE A 401 -7.28 -11.86 22.22
N CYS A 402 -7.19 -13.17 21.99
CA CYS A 402 -6.01 -13.96 22.38
C CYS A 402 -5.84 -15.30 21.68
N PHE A 403 -4.57 -15.74 21.74
CA PHE A 403 -4.21 -17.14 21.79
C PHE A 403 -4.04 -17.61 23.25
N LYS A 404 -4.67 -18.72 23.60
CA LYS A 404 -4.44 -19.37 24.91
C LYS A 404 -4.59 -20.88 24.85
N THR A 405 -3.85 -21.59 25.70
CA THR A 405 -3.98 -23.03 25.87
C THR A 405 -4.86 -23.37 27.07
N TYR A 406 -5.52 -24.51 27.02
CA TYR A 406 -6.32 -25.10 28.09
C TYR A 406 -5.48 -26.08 28.92
N PRO A 407 -5.96 -26.48 30.12
CA PRO A 407 -5.32 -27.52 30.93
C PRO A 407 -5.11 -28.86 30.22
N ASP A 408 -5.92 -29.16 29.22
CA ASP A 408 -5.86 -30.40 28.44
C ASP A 408 -5.04 -30.27 27.14
N GLY A 409 -4.41 -29.12 26.88
CA GLY A 409 -3.63 -28.89 25.66
C GLY A 409 -4.43 -28.50 24.43
N THR A 410 -5.70 -28.12 24.58
CA THR A 410 -6.43 -27.40 23.53
C THR A 410 -5.82 -26.01 23.34
N LEU A 411 -5.61 -25.58 22.09
CA LEU A 411 -5.31 -24.20 21.73
C LEU A 411 -6.60 -23.49 21.31
N GLU A 412 -6.80 -22.28 21.82
CA GLU A 412 -7.92 -21.40 21.51
C GLU A 412 -7.44 -20.11 20.87
N LEU A 413 -8.07 -19.75 19.75
CA LEU A 413 -8.21 -18.37 19.28
C LEU A 413 -9.54 -17.82 19.80
N ASP A 414 -9.48 -16.68 20.49
CA ASP A 414 -10.63 -15.94 21.04
C ASP A 414 -10.57 -14.49 20.55
N TYR A 415 -11.65 -13.94 20.02
CA TYR A 415 -11.70 -12.53 19.63
C TYR A 415 -13.12 -11.97 19.65
N THR A 416 -13.21 -10.64 19.67
CA THR A 416 -14.49 -9.91 19.62
C THR A 416 -14.65 -9.17 18.29
N ASP A 417 -15.79 -9.37 17.63
CA ASP A 417 -16.10 -8.70 16.37
C ASP A 417 -16.54 -7.22 16.56
N SER A 418 -16.87 -6.56 15.47
CA SER A 418 -17.25 -5.13 15.48
C SER A 418 -18.67 -4.89 16.02
N ASN A 419 -19.46 -5.95 16.23
CA ASN A 419 -20.76 -5.91 16.91
C ASN A 419 -20.65 -6.28 18.40
N LEU A 420 -19.43 -6.45 18.91
CA LEU A 420 -19.13 -6.82 20.29
C LEU A 420 -19.54 -8.26 20.65
N ASP A 421 -19.64 -9.14 19.64
CA ASP A 421 -19.88 -10.57 19.79
C ASP A 421 -18.55 -11.34 19.86
N ARG A 422 -18.49 -12.33 20.74
CA ARG A 422 -17.31 -13.20 20.93
C ARG A 422 -17.33 -14.38 19.97
N HIS A 423 -16.17 -14.67 19.39
CA HIS A 423 -15.93 -15.80 18.50
C HIS A 423 -14.74 -16.62 18.95
N ILE A 424 -14.82 -17.94 18.73
CA ILE A 424 -13.83 -18.90 19.23
C ILE A 424 -13.54 -19.93 18.15
N ILE A 425 -12.25 -20.21 17.92
CA ILE A 425 -11.78 -21.36 17.14
C ILE A 425 -10.83 -22.16 18.03
N VAL A 426 -11.04 -23.48 18.15
CA VAL A 426 -10.23 -24.35 19.01
C VAL A 426 -9.72 -25.56 18.27
N THR A 427 -8.56 -26.07 18.70
CA THR A 427 -8.09 -27.41 18.33
C THR A 427 -8.86 -28.50 19.09
N SER A 428 -8.57 -29.77 18.80
CA SER A 428 -8.96 -30.86 19.69
C SER A 428 -8.16 -30.83 21.01
N ALA A 429 -8.65 -31.54 22.03
CA ALA A 429 -7.89 -31.78 23.25
C ALA A 429 -6.56 -32.50 22.98
N ASN A 430 -5.55 -32.22 23.80
CA ASN A 430 -4.17 -32.71 23.71
C ASN A 430 -3.43 -32.40 22.41
N TYR A 431 -3.91 -31.44 21.60
CA TYR A 431 -3.27 -31.07 20.34
C TYR A 431 -1.89 -30.44 20.57
N ILE A 432 -1.77 -29.54 21.54
CA ILE A 432 -0.51 -28.93 21.95
C ILE A 432 0.19 -29.82 22.96
N GLY A 433 1.28 -30.46 22.56
CA GLY A 433 2.17 -31.24 23.41
C GLY A 433 3.02 -30.38 24.35
N LEU A 434 3.57 -31.01 25.39
CA LEU A 434 4.57 -30.38 26.23
C LEU A 434 5.95 -30.49 25.58
N ASN A 435 6.78 -29.45 25.73
CA ASN A 435 8.16 -29.40 25.26
C ASN A 435 8.31 -29.61 23.74
N THR A 436 7.33 -29.15 22.97
CA THR A 436 7.35 -29.13 21.51
C THR A 436 7.05 -27.71 21.07
N TRP A 437 7.82 -27.20 20.11
CA TRP A 437 7.55 -25.89 19.54
C TRP A 437 6.34 -25.95 18.60
N TYR A 438 5.51 -24.92 18.66
CA TYR A 438 4.37 -24.71 17.77
C TYR A 438 4.39 -23.27 17.28
N SER A 439 4.17 -23.07 15.99
CA SER A 439 3.81 -21.75 15.46
C SER A 439 2.31 -21.69 15.25
N VAL A 440 1.70 -20.61 15.74
CA VAL A 440 0.28 -20.30 15.57
C VAL A 440 0.14 -19.02 14.75
N ALA A 441 -0.82 -19.02 13.83
CA ALA A 441 -1.23 -17.84 13.09
C ALA A 441 -2.76 -17.75 13.05
N ALA A 442 -3.31 -16.57 13.29
CA ALA A 442 -4.70 -16.27 13.01
C ALA A 442 -4.81 -15.15 12.01
N THR A 443 -5.70 -15.30 11.04
CA THR A 443 -5.94 -14.28 10.01
C THR A 443 -7.40 -13.87 9.99
N TYR A 444 -7.68 -12.65 9.58
CA TYR A 444 -9.03 -12.19 9.24
C TYR A 444 -8.99 -11.44 7.93
N ASN A 445 -9.69 -11.95 6.92
CA ASN A 445 -9.82 -11.31 5.61
C ASN A 445 -11.08 -10.45 5.58
N ALA A 446 -10.93 -9.13 5.46
CA ALA A 446 -12.06 -8.20 5.47
C ALA A 446 -12.97 -8.31 4.23
N ALA A 447 -12.43 -8.72 3.08
CA ALA A 447 -13.20 -8.87 1.85
C ALA A 447 -14.15 -10.07 1.92
N THR A 448 -13.69 -11.19 2.50
CA THR A 448 -14.54 -12.38 2.70
C THR A 448 -15.24 -12.40 4.06
N LYS A 449 -14.83 -11.50 4.96
CA LYS A 449 -15.20 -11.44 6.37
C LYS A 449 -14.95 -12.76 7.10
N THR A 450 -13.81 -13.39 6.84
CA THR A 450 -13.50 -14.72 7.39
C THR A 450 -12.26 -14.68 8.26
N ALA A 451 -12.40 -15.12 9.51
CA ALA A 451 -11.29 -15.41 10.41
C ALA A 451 -10.87 -16.89 10.31
N ARG A 452 -9.57 -17.17 10.42
CA ARG A 452 -8.99 -18.53 10.36
C ARG A 452 -7.93 -18.73 11.42
N LEU A 453 -7.78 -19.96 11.91
CA LEU A 453 -6.70 -20.38 12.81
C LEU A 453 -5.83 -21.44 12.12
N TYR A 454 -4.52 -21.23 12.17
CA TYR A 454 -3.50 -22.11 11.63
C TYR A 454 -2.51 -22.51 12.72
N VAL A 455 -2.09 -23.78 12.74
CA VAL A 455 -1.08 -24.28 13.68
C VAL A 455 -0.10 -25.18 12.93
N LYS A 456 1.19 -25.04 13.24
CA LYS A 456 2.28 -25.88 12.73
C LYS A 456 3.10 -26.36 13.93
N ALA A 457 3.27 -27.66 14.11
CA ALA A 457 4.22 -28.18 15.09
C ALA A 457 5.65 -28.19 14.50
N GLU A 458 6.65 -28.19 15.37
CA GLU A 458 8.02 -28.47 14.98
C GLU A 458 8.11 -29.83 14.25
N GLY A 459 8.76 -29.84 13.09
CA GLY A 459 8.86 -31.00 12.21
C GLY A 459 7.68 -31.20 11.25
N ASP A 460 6.59 -30.45 11.38
CA ASP A 460 5.50 -30.49 10.40
C ASP A 460 5.92 -29.81 9.09
N ALA A 461 5.48 -30.39 7.97
CA ALA A 461 5.74 -29.88 6.62
C ALA A 461 4.94 -28.61 6.28
N GLY A 462 4.07 -28.11 7.17
CA GLY A 462 3.12 -27.05 6.87
C GLY A 462 2.20 -26.68 8.02
N TYR A 463 1.62 -25.48 7.94
CA TYR A 463 0.50 -25.10 8.79
C TYR A 463 -0.75 -25.91 8.43
N ALA A 464 -1.35 -26.51 9.45
CA ALA A 464 -2.70 -27.05 9.37
C ALA A 464 -3.72 -25.95 9.67
N GLU A 465 -4.73 -25.79 8.82
CA GLU A 465 -5.90 -24.98 9.15
C GLU A 465 -6.78 -25.74 10.15
N ILE A 466 -6.97 -25.14 11.32
CA ILE A 466 -7.78 -25.71 12.41
C ILE A 466 -9.27 -25.45 12.18
N GLY A 467 -9.59 -24.27 11.70
CA GLY A 467 -10.97 -23.88 11.43
C GLY A 467 -11.11 -22.42 11.00
N SER A 468 -12.34 -22.05 10.66
CA SER A 468 -12.70 -20.72 10.22
C SER A 468 -14.08 -20.29 10.72
N VAL A 469 -14.28 -18.98 10.84
CA VAL A 469 -15.54 -18.33 11.20
C VAL A 469 -15.79 -17.18 10.21
N THR A 470 -17.03 -17.00 9.78
CA THR A 470 -17.44 -15.86 8.94
C THR A 470 -18.22 -14.85 9.77
N ASP A 471 -17.66 -13.66 9.93
CA ASP A 471 -18.15 -12.59 10.81
C ASP A 471 -18.97 -11.56 10.03
N ALA A 472 -20.31 -11.57 10.17
CA ALA A 472 -21.18 -10.67 9.41
C ALA A 472 -20.84 -9.18 9.57
N TYR A 473 -20.33 -8.80 10.74
CA TYR A 473 -20.01 -7.42 11.13
C TYR A 473 -18.53 -7.06 10.98
N GLY A 474 -17.68 -8.04 10.70
CA GLY A 474 -16.24 -7.89 10.55
C GLY A 474 -15.49 -7.64 11.85
N VAL A 475 -14.15 -7.67 11.81
CA VAL A 475 -13.29 -7.69 13.00
C VAL A 475 -12.17 -6.66 12.86
N SER A 476 -12.23 -5.59 13.64
CA SER A 476 -11.27 -4.46 13.56
C SER A 476 -10.17 -4.52 14.62
N LEU A 477 -10.39 -5.17 15.77
CA LEU A 477 -9.50 -5.17 16.94
C LEU A 477 -9.12 -3.77 17.50
N GLY A 478 -9.67 -2.68 16.96
CA GLY A 478 -9.45 -1.30 17.40
C GLY A 478 -10.57 -0.72 18.26
N GLN A 479 -11.49 -1.54 18.79
CA GLN A 479 -12.68 -1.08 19.53
C GLN A 479 -12.33 -0.32 20.82
N GLU A 480 -11.15 -0.59 21.40
CA GLU A 480 -10.64 0.11 22.57
C GLU A 480 -9.13 0.37 22.43
N ASP A 481 -8.68 1.53 22.93
CA ASP A 481 -7.27 1.84 23.13
C ASP A 481 -6.73 1.07 24.34
N ARG A 482 -6.21 -0.13 24.08
CA ARG A 482 -5.78 -1.10 25.08
C ARG A 482 -4.52 -1.84 24.65
N VAL A 483 -3.73 -2.19 25.65
CA VAL A 483 -2.40 -2.80 25.48
C VAL A 483 -2.48 -4.17 24.81
N TRP A 484 -1.43 -4.48 24.05
CA TRP A 484 -1.13 -5.83 23.60
C TRP A 484 -0.16 -6.50 24.56
N THR A 485 -0.27 -7.81 24.71
CA THR A 485 0.44 -8.57 25.74
C THR A 485 1.02 -9.85 25.17
N VAL A 486 2.19 -10.26 25.67
CA VAL A 486 2.83 -11.55 25.40
C VAL A 486 3.09 -12.23 26.75
N GLY A 487 2.80 -13.53 26.82
CA GLY A 487 2.98 -14.33 28.05
C GLY A 487 1.81 -14.32 29.04
N ARG A 488 0.69 -13.66 28.71
CA ARG A 488 -0.54 -13.73 29.51
C ARG A 488 -1.79 -13.40 28.70
N ALA A 489 -2.95 -13.57 29.33
CA ALA A 489 -4.23 -13.05 28.87
C ALA A 489 -4.82 -12.07 29.92
N MET A 490 -6.12 -11.77 29.79
CA MET A 490 -6.91 -11.04 30.76
C MET A 490 -8.30 -11.68 30.96
N TRP A 491 -8.83 -11.51 32.17
CA TRP A 491 -10.18 -11.91 32.57
C TRP A 491 -10.86 -10.78 33.35
N ASP A 492 -12.03 -10.36 32.89
CA ASP A 492 -12.88 -9.33 33.53
C ASP A 492 -12.19 -8.02 33.92
N GLY A 493 -11.21 -7.58 33.12
CA GLY A 493 -10.49 -6.32 33.25
C GLY A 493 -9.12 -6.47 33.89
N GLY A 494 -8.78 -7.64 34.42
CA GLY A 494 -7.50 -7.91 35.09
C GLY A 494 -6.63 -8.91 34.34
N ALA A 495 -5.31 -8.77 34.47
CA ALA A 495 -4.34 -9.74 33.99
C ALA A 495 -4.63 -11.14 34.56
N ALA A 496 -4.60 -12.16 33.71
CA ALA A 496 -4.92 -13.54 34.05
C ALA A 496 -4.20 -14.52 33.12
N ASN A 497 -4.26 -15.82 33.46
CA ASN A 497 -3.83 -16.90 32.56
C ASN A 497 -2.39 -16.73 32.07
N PHE A 498 -1.45 -16.58 32.98
CA PHE A 498 -0.04 -16.41 32.66
C PHE A 498 0.57 -17.69 32.08
N PHE A 499 1.46 -17.52 31.12
CA PHE A 499 2.13 -18.60 30.39
C PHE A 499 3.20 -19.29 31.25
N ASP A 500 3.47 -20.57 30.97
CA ASP A 500 4.56 -21.34 31.60
C ASP A 500 5.27 -22.15 30.52
N GLY A 501 6.33 -21.57 29.97
CA GLY A 501 7.02 -22.06 28.79
C GLY A 501 7.74 -20.94 28.05
N GLN A 502 8.00 -21.15 26.76
CA GLN A 502 8.78 -20.23 25.94
C GLN A 502 7.94 -19.62 24.81
N ILE A 503 8.20 -18.36 24.48
CA ILE A 503 7.57 -17.64 23.36
C ILE A 503 8.65 -16.93 22.55
N ASP A 504 8.48 -16.98 21.25
CA ASP A 504 9.35 -16.36 20.26
C ASP A 504 8.53 -15.85 19.05
N GLU A 505 9.14 -15.00 18.22
CA GLU A 505 8.65 -14.58 16.91
C GLU A 505 7.16 -14.19 16.89
N VAL A 506 6.84 -13.10 17.59
CA VAL A 506 5.49 -12.53 17.65
C VAL A 506 5.34 -11.42 16.63
N ARG A 507 4.35 -11.53 15.74
CA ARG A 507 4.08 -10.52 14.71
C ARG A 507 2.59 -10.21 14.57
N ILE A 508 2.30 -8.94 14.34
CA ILE A 508 0.97 -8.44 14.04
C ILE A 508 1.02 -7.67 12.72
N SER A 509 0.18 -8.06 11.78
CA SER A 509 0.09 -7.47 10.44
C SER A 509 -1.30 -6.91 10.17
N SER A 510 -1.38 -5.85 9.36
CA SER A 510 -2.63 -5.16 9.00
C SER A 510 -3.38 -5.75 7.81
N VAL A 511 -3.04 -6.98 7.45
CA VAL A 511 -3.61 -7.70 6.32
C VAL A 511 -3.76 -9.18 6.68
N ALA A 512 -4.71 -9.85 6.02
CA ALA A 512 -4.77 -11.30 6.03
C ALA A 512 -3.66 -11.87 5.16
N LEU A 513 -2.63 -12.42 5.78
CA LEU A 513 -1.54 -13.09 5.08
C LEU A 513 -1.96 -14.52 4.68
N ALA A 514 -1.45 -14.99 3.55
CA ALA A 514 -1.53 -16.40 3.20
C ALA A 514 -0.45 -17.20 3.97
N PRO A 515 -0.62 -18.51 4.19
CA PRO A 515 0.35 -19.33 4.95
C PRO A 515 1.80 -19.26 4.44
N ALA A 516 2.01 -19.04 3.14
CA ALA A 516 3.34 -18.88 2.55
C ALA A 516 4.08 -17.61 3.03
N ALA A 517 3.37 -16.63 3.58
CA ALA A 517 3.90 -15.38 4.11
C ALA A 517 3.99 -15.36 5.65
N PHE A 518 3.65 -16.46 6.33
CA PHE A 518 3.80 -16.55 7.80
C PHE A 518 5.29 -16.63 8.21
N ILE A 519 5.62 -16.28 9.45
CA ILE A 519 7.01 -16.26 9.95
C ILE A 519 7.65 -17.64 9.85
N ASN A 520 7.02 -18.64 10.46
CA ASN A 520 7.40 -20.04 10.30
C ASN A 520 6.70 -20.64 9.08
N ARG A 521 6.73 -19.92 7.95
CA ARG A 521 6.36 -20.51 6.66
C ARG A 521 7.10 -21.83 6.49
N ASN A 522 6.67 -22.61 5.53
CA ASN A 522 7.56 -23.67 5.07
C ASN A 522 8.81 -22.99 4.56
N GLY A 523 9.89 -23.05 5.36
CA GLY A 523 11.22 -22.73 4.90
C GLY A 523 11.46 -23.58 3.66
N ALA A 524 12.05 -22.96 2.66
CA ALA A 524 12.47 -23.59 1.42
C ALA A 524 13.01 -25.00 1.69
N SER A 525 12.19 -26.02 1.45
CA SER A 525 12.62 -27.42 1.50
C SER A 525 13.52 -27.78 0.31
N ASN A 526 14.15 -26.78 -0.31
CA ASN A 526 15.04 -26.92 -1.46
C ASN A 526 16.41 -26.26 -1.24
N GLY A 527 16.65 -25.59 -0.10
CA GLY A 527 17.85 -24.77 0.08
C GLY A 527 17.90 -23.61 -0.91
N ASP A 528 17.01 -22.63 -0.75
CA ASP A 528 16.99 -21.34 -1.47
C ASP A 528 17.04 -20.25 -0.38
N VAL A 529 18.24 -19.78 -0.05
CA VAL A 529 18.52 -18.90 1.10
C VAL A 529 18.21 -17.45 0.74
N GLU A 530 18.49 -17.01 -0.48
CA GLU A 530 18.16 -15.66 -0.96
C GLU A 530 16.68 -15.49 -1.34
N GLY A 531 15.93 -16.58 -1.47
CA GLY A 531 14.50 -16.57 -1.75
C GLY A 531 14.17 -16.06 -3.15
N ASP A 532 15.09 -16.25 -4.10
CA ASP A 532 14.97 -15.76 -5.47
C ASP A 532 14.28 -16.76 -6.41
N GLY A 533 13.96 -17.95 -5.89
CA GLY A 533 13.27 -19.02 -6.58
C GLY A 533 14.20 -20.08 -7.17
N MET A 534 15.51 -19.90 -7.11
CA MET A 534 16.52 -20.91 -7.44
C MET A 534 17.06 -21.57 -6.17
N ALA A 535 17.54 -22.81 -6.25
CA ALA A 535 18.13 -23.48 -5.10
C ALA A 535 19.65 -23.23 -5.02
N ASP A 536 20.18 -22.88 -3.85
CA ASP A 536 21.60 -22.69 -3.51
C ASP A 536 22.48 -23.81 -4.08
N ALA A 537 22.01 -25.06 -4.00
CA ALA A 537 22.76 -26.22 -4.47
C ALA A 537 22.89 -26.24 -6.00
N TRP A 538 21.87 -25.77 -6.71
CA TRP A 538 21.89 -25.59 -8.16
C TRP A 538 22.80 -24.41 -8.54
N GLU A 539 22.62 -23.29 -7.88
CA GLU A 539 23.41 -22.06 -8.06
C GLU A 539 24.90 -22.31 -7.84
N ALA A 540 25.26 -23.02 -6.76
CA ALA A 540 26.63 -23.40 -6.47
C ALA A 540 27.21 -24.37 -7.51
N THR A 541 26.39 -25.24 -8.10
CA THR A 541 26.83 -26.18 -9.14
C THR A 541 27.12 -25.47 -10.45
N HIS A 542 26.32 -24.44 -10.77
CA HIS A 542 26.39 -23.73 -12.05
C HIS A 542 27.12 -22.39 -11.98
N GLY A 543 27.48 -21.93 -10.78
CA GLY A 543 28.21 -20.68 -10.57
C GLY A 543 27.40 -19.43 -10.90
N VAL A 544 26.08 -19.50 -10.77
CA VAL A 544 25.14 -18.40 -11.03
C VAL A 544 24.37 -18.05 -9.77
N SER A 545 23.86 -16.82 -9.66
CA SER A 545 23.05 -16.36 -8.52
C SER A 545 22.08 -15.22 -8.88
N ASP A 546 21.90 -14.93 -10.17
CA ASP A 546 20.97 -13.90 -10.65
C ASP A 546 19.94 -14.59 -11.52
N PRO A 547 18.68 -14.71 -11.08
CA PRO A 547 17.65 -15.46 -11.81
C PRO A 547 17.32 -14.85 -13.18
N ALA A 548 17.59 -13.56 -13.36
CA ALA A 548 17.30 -12.83 -14.60
C ALA A 548 18.51 -12.72 -15.54
N ALA A 549 19.67 -13.24 -15.15
CA ALA A 549 20.84 -13.29 -16.01
C ALA A 549 20.73 -14.45 -17.01
N ASP A 550 21.33 -14.25 -18.17
CA ASP A 550 21.46 -15.23 -19.26
C ASP A 550 22.97 -15.35 -19.50
N ALA A 551 23.60 -16.31 -18.82
CA ALA A 551 25.06 -16.36 -18.69
C ALA A 551 25.76 -16.90 -19.97
N ASP A 552 25.06 -17.66 -20.80
CA ASP A 552 25.57 -18.17 -22.07
C ASP A 552 25.02 -17.44 -23.31
N ALA A 553 24.06 -16.53 -23.13
CA ALA A 553 23.43 -15.70 -24.15
C ALA A 553 22.59 -16.47 -25.17
N ASP A 554 21.94 -17.56 -24.76
CA ASP A 554 21.03 -18.34 -25.61
C ASP A 554 19.57 -17.82 -25.63
N GLY A 555 19.27 -16.85 -24.76
CA GLY A 555 17.97 -16.21 -24.63
C GLY A 555 17.06 -16.82 -23.56
N MET A 556 17.53 -17.78 -22.77
CA MET A 556 16.88 -18.29 -21.56
C MET A 556 17.55 -17.68 -20.32
N ASP A 557 16.76 -17.23 -19.34
CA ASP A 557 17.32 -16.78 -18.06
C ASP A 557 17.57 -17.95 -17.10
N ASN A 558 18.49 -17.76 -16.15
CA ASN A 558 18.91 -18.79 -15.19
C ASN A 558 17.72 -19.42 -14.44
N PHE A 559 16.70 -18.62 -14.12
CA PHE A 559 15.49 -19.15 -13.47
C PHE A 559 14.70 -20.08 -14.40
N THR A 560 14.52 -19.70 -15.65
CA THR A 560 13.84 -20.51 -16.66
C THR A 560 14.59 -21.83 -16.90
N GLU A 561 15.92 -21.78 -16.93
CA GLU A 561 16.74 -22.99 -17.01
C GLU A 561 16.60 -23.88 -15.77
N TYR A 562 16.63 -23.30 -14.57
CA TYR A 562 16.43 -24.03 -13.33
C TYR A 562 15.09 -24.78 -13.32
N VAL A 563 14.00 -24.14 -13.77
CA VAL A 563 12.67 -24.76 -13.79
C VAL A 563 12.46 -25.72 -14.96
N LEU A 564 13.15 -25.56 -16.09
CA LEU A 564 13.02 -26.47 -17.25
C LEU A 564 14.08 -27.57 -17.27
N GLY A 565 15.09 -27.50 -16.42
CA GLY A 565 16.18 -28.47 -16.33
C GLY A 565 17.33 -28.23 -17.31
N GLY A 566 17.57 -26.96 -17.68
CA GLY A 566 18.70 -26.48 -18.50
C GLY A 566 19.97 -26.21 -17.71
N ASN A 567 20.98 -25.68 -18.40
CA ASN A 567 22.28 -25.35 -17.82
C ASN A 567 22.75 -23.95 -18.25
N PRO A 568 22.88 -22.99 -17.31
CA PRO A 568 23.13 -21.57 -17.60
C PRO A 568 24.48 -21.25 -18.21
N ASN A 569 25.30 -22.27 -18.47
CA ASN A 569 26.59 -22.13 -19.10
C ASN A 569 26.66 -22.86 -20.45
N VAL A 570 25.52 -23.32 -21.00
CA VAL A 570 25.41 -24.14 -22.20
C VAL A 570 24.15 -23.77 -23.00
N ASP A 571 24.36 -23.20 -24.21
CA ASP A 571 23.30 -22.90 -25.19
C ASP A 571 22.45 -24.16 -25.50
N ASP A 572 21.35 -24.32 -24.77
CA ASP A 572 20.47 -25.49 -24.74
C ASP A 572 18.98 -25.14 -24.79
N ALA A 573 18.63 -23.85 -24.84
CA ALA A 573 17.25 -23.36 -24.95
C ALA A 573 16.44 -24.05 -26.06
N ALA A 574 17.07 -24.30 -27.21
CA ALA A 574 16.43 -24.99 -28.33
C ALA A 574 16.09 -26.46 -28.04
N ALA A 575 16.83 -27.12 -27.16
CA ALA A 575 16.60 -28.50 -26.74
C ALA A 575 15.49 -28.62 -25.69
N LEU A 576 15.27 -27.56 -24.90
CA LEU A 576 14.22 -27.49 -23.88
C LEU A 576 12.89 -26.93 -24.40
N ALA A 577 12.89 -26.36 -25.60
CA ALA A 577 11.70 -25.83 -26.22
C ALA A 577 10.59 -26.91 -26.34
N PRO A 578 9.34 -26.56 -26.03
CA PRO A 578 8.24 -27.51 -26.10
C PRO A 578 7.97 -27.94 -27.54
N THR A 579 7.61 -29.21 -27.74
CA THR A 579 7.19 -29.73 -29.04
C THR A 579 5.67 -29.80 -29.11
N ALA A 580 5.14 -29.55 -30.31
CA ALA A 580 3.69 -29.54 -30.52
C ALA A 580 3.37 -30.16 -31.88
N GLU A 581 2.53 -31.19 -31.91
CA GLU A 581 2.08 -31.83 -33.15
C GLU A 581 0.62 -32.26 -33.12
N PHE A 582 0.03 -32.42 -34.30
CA PHE A 582 -1.29 -33.03 -34.43
C PHE A 582 -1.13 -34.53 -34.65
N VAL A 583 -1.70 -35.32 -33.74
CA VAL A 583 -1.71 -36.78 -33.80
C VAL A 583 -3.10 -37.30 -34.18
N ASP A 584 -3.23 -38.61 -34.36
CA ASP A 584 -4.50 -39.29 -34.68
C ASP A 584 -5.27 -38.69 -35.87
N GLY A 585 -4.56 -38.33 -36.93
CA GLY A 585 -5.17 -37.82 -38.16
C GLY A 585 -5.69 -36.37 -38.08
N GLY A 586 -5.29 -35.63 -37.03
CA GLY A 586 -5.61 -34.20 -36.88
C GLY A 586 -6.59 -33.88 -35.75
N ASP A 587 -7.13 -34.88 -35.08
CA ASP A 587 -8.19 -34.71 -34.07
C ASP A 587 -7.64 -34.49 -32.65
N THR A 588 -6.36 -34.80 -32.41
CA THR A 588 -5.69 -34.61 -31.11
C THR A 588 -4.46 -33.72 -31.30
N TRP A 589 -4.33 -32.71 -30.45
CA TRP A 589 -3.13 -31.89 -30.36
C TRP A 589 -2.28 -32.37 -29.19
N GLU A 590 -1.05 -32.82 -29.48
CA GLU A 590 -0.07 -33.22 -28.49
C GLU A 590 0.91 -32.06 -28.26
N TYR A 591 1.12 -31.72 -26.98
CA TYR A 591 2.04 -30.67 -26.54
C TYR A 591 2.92 -31.24 -25.43
N VAL A 592 4.24 -31.30 -25.67
CA VAL A 592 5.22 -31.88 -24.76
C VAL A 592 6.17 -30.80 -24.30
N TYR A 593 6.37 -30.69 -22.99
CA TYR A 593 7.21 -29.67 -22.38
C TYR A 593 8.02 -30.26 -21.21
N SER A 594 9.17 -29.67 -20.90
CA SER A 594 10.02 -30.08 -19.78
C SER A 594 9.51 -29.50 -18.46
N ARG A 595 9.61 -30.28 -17.39
CA ARG A 595 9.29 -29.85 -16.02
C ARG A 595 10.00 -30.73 -15.01
N ARG A 596 10.13 -30.24 -13.78
CA ARG A 596 10.63 -31.05 -12.67
C ARG A 596 9.56 -31.99 -12.12
N LEU A 597 9.91 -33.23 -11.77
CA LEU A 597 8.95 -34.17 -11.15
C LEU A 597 8.68 -33.83 -9.68
N ASP A 598 9.60 -33.14 -9.02
CA ASP A 598 9.52 -32.67 -7.63
C ASP A 598 8.85 -31.28 -7.48
N ALA A 599 8.33 -30.69 -8.57
CA ALA A 599 7.79 -29.34 -8.64
C ALA A 599 6.90 -28.93 -7.46
N ALA A 600 5.97 -29.80 -7.04
CA ALA A 600 5.04 -29.53 -5.94
C ALA A 600 5.75 -29.36 -4.59
N THR A 601 6.83 -30.09 -4.35
CA THR A 601 7.67 -29.93 -3.14
C THR A 601 8.51 -28.66 -3.18
N ARG A 602 8.69 -28.10 -4.38
CA ARG A 602 9.43 -26.87 -4.65
C ARG A 602 8.56 -25.61 -4.72
N GLY A 603 7.24 -25.77 -4.57
CA GLY A 603 6.30 -24.65 -4.77
C GLY A 603 6.16 -24.21 -6.23
N LEU A 604 6.67 -24.98 -7.19
CA LEU A 604 6.55 -24.70 -8.62
C LEU A 604 5.23 -25.24 -9.15
N VAL A 605 4.56 -24.46 -10.01
CA VAL A 605 3.33 -24.86 -10.70
C VAL A 605 3.53 -24.73 -12.20
N TYR A 606 3.36 -25.84 -12.92
CA TYR A 606 3.35 -25.87 -14.37
C TYR A 606 1.90 -26.00 -14.83
N ASP A 607 1.47 -25.16 -15.76
CA ASP A 607 0.13 -25.25 -16.33
C ASP A 607 0.13 -24.80 -17.79
N LEU A 608 -0.81 -25.36 -18.56
CA LEU A 608 -1.04 -24.93 -19.93
C LEU A 608 -2.12 -23.86 -19.95
N TYR A 609 -1.81 -22.72 -20.54
CA TYR A 609 -2.77 -21.65 -20.74
C TYR A 609 -3.35 -21.74 -22.16
N TRP A 610 -4.68 -21.63 -22.27
CA TRP A 610 -5.38 -21.78 -23.55
C TRP A 610 -6.43 -20.68 -23.74
N LYS A 611 -6.78 -20.44 -25.00
CA LYS A 611 -7.88 -19.55 -25.40
C LYS A 611 -8.44 -19.96 -26.75
N THR A 612 -9.74 -19.77 -26.94
CA THR A 612 -10.45 -20.11 -28.19
C THR A 612 -10.44 -18.99 -29.21
N ASN A 613 -10.11 -17.75 -28.80
CA ASN A 613 -10.11 -16.58 -29.67
C ASN A 613 -8.90 -15.68 -29.38
N LEU A 614 -7.96 -15.61 -30.32
CA LEU A 614 -6.73 -14.82 -30.20
C LEU A 614 -6.95 -13.29 -30.26
N VAL A 615 -8.12 -12.82 -30.65
CA VAL A 615 -8.40 -11.40 -30.96
C VAL A 615 -9.23 -10.68 -29.90
N VAL A 616 -10.05 -11.39 -29.11
CA VAL A 616 -11.02 -10.78 -28.18
C VAL A 616 -10.95 -11.45 -26.80
N GLY A 617 -10.94 -10.65 -25.73
CA GLY A 617 -10.86 -11.09 -24.32
C GLY A 617 -9.46 -10.86 -23.73
N SER A 618 -9.39 -10.43 -22.47
CA SER A 618 -8.14 -10.06 -21.79
C SER A 618 -7.31 -11.23 -21.29
N ASP A 619 -7.91 -12.41 -21.08
CA ASP A 619 -7.26 -13.42 -20.23
C ASP A 619 -7.17 -14.79 -20.90
N TRP A 620 -5.97 -15.38 -20.83
CA TRP A 620 -5.77 -16.80 -21.10
C TRP A 620 -6.35 -17.63 -19.94
N ALA A 621 -6.99 -18.76 -20.26
CA ALA A 621 -7.53 -19.65 -19.25
C ALA A 621 -6.49 -20.71 -18.87
N ALA A 622 -6.26 -20.89 -17.57
CA ALA A 622 -5.50 -22.00 -17.01
C ALA A 622 -6.21 -23.35 -17.30
N ALA A 623 -5.47 -24.37 -17.74
CA ALA A 623 -5.99 -25.72 -17.94
C ALA A 623 -6.10 -26.50 -16.62
N GLY A 624 -5.40 -26.06 -15.56
CA GLY A 624 -5.41 -26.69 -14.24
C GLY A 624 -4.88 -28.13 -14.26
N GLY A 625 -3.95 -28.44 -15.15
CA GLY A 625 -3.38 -29.80 -15.32
C GLY A 625 -4.35 -30.86 -15.86
N VAL A 626 -5.60 -30.50 -16.22
CA VAL A 626 -6.65 -31.45 -16.66
C VAL A 626 -6.29 -32.21 -17.95
N TRP A 627 -5.32 -31.70 -18.72
CA TRP A 627 -4.87 -32.28 -19.99
C TRP A 627 -3.51 -32.96 -19.92
N GLU A 628 -2.92 -33.09 -18.74
CA GLU A 628 -1.69 -33.87 -18.56
C GLU A 628 -2.02 -35.36 -18.54
N THR A 629 -1.70 -36.04 -19.63
CA THR A 629 -2.02 -37.46 -19.82
C THR A 629 -0.86 -38.40 -19.47
N GLY A 630 0.34 -37.86 -19.22
CA GLY A 630 1.52 -38.63 -18.81
C GLY A 630 2.73 -37.77 -18.44
N THR A 631 3.66 -38.36 -17.70
CA THR A 631 4.94 -37.74 -17.28
C THR A 631 6.05 -38.79 -17.30
N GLY A 632 7.27 -38.40 -17.69
CA GLY A 632 8.44 -39.27 -17.63
C GLY A 632 9.70 -38.46 -17.33
N ALA A 633 10.69 -39.10 -16.71
CA ALA A 633 12.00 -38.48 -16.48
C ALA A 633 12.71 -38.29 -17.83
N PHE A 634 13.28 -37.10 -18.07
CA PHE A 634 14.00 -36.77 -19.30
C PHE A 634 15.49 -36.46 -19.06
N ASN A 635 15.85 -35.96 -17.87
CA ASN A 635 17.22 -35.69 -17.48
C ASN A 635 17.46 -36.04 -16.00
N ALA A 636 18.36 -36.96 -15.70
CA ALA A 636 18.67 -37.35 -14.32
C ALA A 636 19.39 -36.24 -13.52
N GLU A 637 20.10 -35.33 -14.19
CA GLU A 637 20.78 -34.19 -13.54
C GLU A 637 19.76 -33.12 -13.13
N ALA A 638 18.80 -32.79 -14.00
CA ALA A 638 17.69 -31.89 -13.66
C ALA A 638 16.88 -32.37 -12.43
N GLU A 639 16.74 -33.69 -12.29
CA GLU A 639 16.01 -34.32 -11.18
C GLU A 639 16.88 -34.59 -9.93
N ALA A 640 18.21 -34.49 -10.01
CA ALA A 640 19.14 -34.81 -8.92
C ALA A 640 19.43 -33.61 -7.99
N VAL A 641 19.01 -32.42 -8.39
CA VAL A 641 19.25 -31.18 -7.65
C VAL A 641 18.22 -31.11 -6.53
N THR A 642 18.52 -31.72 -5.38
CA THR A 642 17.65 -31.82 -4.19
C THR A 642 17.80 -30.66 -3.24
#